data_AF-A0A1Y3XUF9-F1
#
_entry.id   AF-A0A1Y3XUF9-F1
#
_cell.length_a   1.000
_cell.length_b   1.000
_cell.length_c   1.000
_cell.angle_alpha   90.00
_cell.angle_beta   90.00
_cell.angle_gamma   90.00
#
_symmetry.space_group_name_H-M   'P 1'
#
loop_
_entity.id
_entity.type
_entity.pdbx_description
1 polymer ?
#
loop_
_entity_poly.entity_id
_entity_poly.type
_entity_poly.pdbx_seq_one_letter_code
_entity_poly.pdbx_strand_id
1 'polypeptide(L)'
;MLDDVAHTDTERAEEPAPRAQETRDERDGASAMPEPSEPPADDEPLDLTPLPLPHAIRPLEPFFELPFVDAIDAVRLSCEARPDASGIERFIHRVLSELDTVELRALAASRRLSLAFIERMDAFYLNFDQNGATSAERAAIYAAETAINRIYRVLHLLGFGLAEVDASPSEEACSAYDQASYAGATVIMGELMEQVSADNPWAALGNVACAPGGIWDVLTRFATLGEQVGLLARLDYRAHIAIDCGELRIEFVAPGAASMPRSVYDLSADAWRACPEAERAAWAREYTARMALVLATAGFAAGFAVERCTVTANDGALGQPYAVALDRGWFMARLSAMQCDLDGCPLADALALDTLAVCEVEPEGRGADADTSEQPEPRSAEPEAASAEKAPDTPPAEAVSVEFRAPAHDARPLPPELRELLLADTAAELEVMEDDADPYMARLRELREHEETDPGFAERGYLEVVDELEAQCATHELLADAPVITRFCESYVGRIELPVFEEDASVRILRAPDALFFARLALCRMYLAAEAYDRALAEARCLLDLAPTSMQAHVMLVNALARLDRYAEVVEAVRQGLRVAFERDAISYLLYRVAFAFWRLGDRETAAACYRLVRGGGRGDALAEEELGELLREMGREDAPGIDESIARVRAQGLVCAPWSDGFKLVVDAAVLLADHGFFFLAGRCAHAMWHVLGRDELGVVSRALLG
;
A
#
# COMPACT_ATOMS: atom_id res chain seq x y z
N MET A 1 0.20 2.04 -32.71
CA MET A 1 0.67 2.44 -34.05
C MET A 1 2.08 1.88 -34.22
N LEU A 2 2.23 0.86 -35.08
CA LEU A 2 3.29 0.61 -36.09
C LEU A 2 4.71 1.17 -35.78
N ASP A 3 5.83 0.46 -35.91
CA ASP A 3 6.17 -0.67 -36.78
C ASP A 3 7.40 -1.44 -36.27
N ASP A 4 7.42 -2.71 -36.68
CA ASP A 4 8.47 -3.72 -36.57
C ASP A 4 9.12 -3.88 -37.95
N VAL A 5 10.45 -3.87 -38.08
CA VAL A 5 11.14 -4.29 -39.32
C VAL A 5 12.47 -4.97 -39.00
N ALA A 6 12.46 -6.30 -39.17
CA ALA A 6 13.62 -7.15 -39.29
C ALA A 6 14.28 -7.06 -40.68
N HIS A 7 15.61 -7.22 -40.71
CA HIS A 7 16.35 -7.57 -41.92
C HIS A 7 17.27 -8.76 -41.64
N THR A 8 16.90 -9.90 -42.21
CA THR A 8 17.74 -11.06 -42.52
C THR A 8 18.35 -10.90 -43.91
N ASP A 9 19.61 -11.27 -44.08
CA ASP A 9 20.13 -12.03 -45.25
C ASP A 9 21.66 -12.17 -45.11
N THR A 10 22.19 -13.36 -44.79
CA THR A 10 22.51 -14.53 -45.62
C THR A 10 23.95 -14.58 -46.16
N GLU A 11 24.56 -15.73 -45.86
CA GLU A 11 25.28 -16.62 -46.80
C GLU A 11 26.82 -16.79 -46.72
N ARG A 12 27.15 -18.08 -46.54
CA ARG A 12 28.30 -18.88 -47.04
C ARG A 12 29.62 -18.81 -46.29
N ALA A 13 30.42 -19.87 -46.22
CA ALA A 13 30.35 -21.34 -46.34
C ALA A 13 31.84 -21.77 -46.42
N GLU A 14 32.26 -22.81 -45.69
CA GLU A 14 33.14 -23.89 -46.21
C GLU A 14 33.55 -24.86 -45.10
N GLU A 15 33.36 -26.15 -45.41
CA GLU A 15 33.57 -27.34 -44.59
C GLU A 15 35.01 -27.92 -44.73
N PRO A 16 35.39 -28.95 -43.93
CA PRO A 16 36.76 -29.24 -43.52
C PRO A 16 37.46 -30.37 -44.31
N ALA A 17 38.73 -30.63 -43.99
CA ALA A 17 39.45 -31.83 -44.43
C ALA A 17 40.23 -32.51 -43.27
N PRO A 18 40.17 -33.86 -43.14
CA PRO A 18 40.74 -34.62 -42.02
C PRO A 18 41.97 -35.47 -42.41
N ARG A 19 42.66 -36.05 -41.41
CA ARG A 19 43.27 -37.42 -41.35
C ARG A 19 44.56 -37.43 -40.50
N ALA A 20 44.64 -38.35 -39.54
CA ALA A 20 45.33 -39.64 -39.69
C ALA A 20 45.36 -40.41 -38.36
N GLN A 21 44.87 -41.65 -38.41
CA GLN A 21 45.15 -42.72 -37.45
C GLN A 21 46.49 -43.38 -37.82
N GLU A 22 47.31 -43.70 -36.82
CA GLU A 22 48.27 -44.80 -36.90
C GLU A 22 48.12 -45.73 -35.69
N THR A 23 48.33 -47.00 -35.98
CA THR A 23 47.90 -48.20 -35.25
C THR A 23 49.10 -48.99 -34.72
N ARG A 24 48.88 -49.70 -33.59
CA ARG A 24 49.49 -51.00 -33.19
C ARG A 24 51.00 -50.97 -32.79
N ASP A 25 51.49 -51.72 -31.80
CA ASP A 25 51.22 -53.12 -31.45
C ASP A 25 51.74 -53.50 -30.03
N GLU A 26 51.03 -54.45 -29.41
CA GLU A 26 51.49 -55.63 -28.64
C GLU A 26 52.63 -55.61 -27.59
N ARG A 27 52.25 -55.99 -26.35
CA ARG A 27 52.59 -57.25 -25.62
C ARG A 27 53.28 -57.19 -24.23
N ASP A 28 52.79 -58.13 -23.43
CA ASP A 28 53.36 -58.83 -22.27
C ASP A 28 53.30 -58.21 -20.87
N GLY A 29 52.68 -58.97 -19.96
CA GLY A 29 52.45 -58.61 -18.57
C GLY A 29 53.47 -59.20 -17.60
N ALA A 30 53.45 -58.66 -16.38
CA ALA A 30 53.90 -59.31 -15.16
C ALA A 30 53.36 -58.54 -13.94
N SER A 31 52.74 -59.26 -13.01
CA SER A 31 52.25 -58.75 -11.72
C SER A 31 53.37 -58.25 -10.81
N ALA A 32 53.19 -57.09 -10.17
CA ALA A 32 53.77 -56.75 -8.86
C ALA A 32 52.90 -55.69 -8.13
N MET A 33 52.74 -55.89 -6.82
CA MET A 33 51.91 -55.18 -5.83
C MET A 33 52.44 -53.75 -5.49
N PRO A 34 51.68 -52.91 -4.75
CA PRO A 34 51.40 -51.51 -5.08
C PRO A 34 52.41 -50.51 -4.53
N GLU A 35 52.61 -49.44 -5.29
CA GLU A 35 53.23 -48.20 -4.85
C GLU A 35 52.18 -47.29 -4.14
N PRO A 36 52.61 -46.46 -3.18
CA PRO A 36 51.72 -45.72 -2.30
C PRO A 36 50.88 -44.70 -3.09
N SER A 37 49.57 -44.69 -2.82
CA SER A 37 48.62 -43.73 -3.38
C SER A 37 49.12 -42.30 -3.22
N GLU A 38 49.28 -41.63 -4.35
CA GLU A 38 49.39 -40.17 -4.47
C GLU A 38 48.22 -39.50 -3.72
N PRO A 39 48.43 -38.31 -3.14
CA PRO A 39 47.35 -37.56 -2.52
C PRO A 39 46.36 -37.15 -3.62
N PRO A 40 45.03 -37.21 -3.37
CA PRO A 40 44.09 -36.65 -4.33
C PRO A 40 44.30 -35.13 -4.36
N ALA A 41 44.63 -34.62 -5.54
CA ALA A 41 44.48 -33.23 -5.92
C ALA A 41 43.59 -33.25 -7.16
N ASP A 42 42.43 -32.59 -7.04
CA ASP A 42 41.79 -31.76 -8.08
C ASP A 42 40.45 -31.29 -7.49
N ASP A 43 40.47 -30.14 -6.79
CA ASP A 43 39.27 -29.38 -6.45
C ASP A 43 38.79 -28.69 -7.75
N GLU A 44 37.96 -29.38 -8.53
CA GLU A 44 37.29 -28.77 -9.68
C GLU A 44 36.18 -27.83 -9.15
N PRO A 45 36.20 -26.52 -9.46
CA PRO A 45 35.22 -25.58 -8.92
C PRO A 45 33.80 -25.95 -9.37
N LEU A 46 32.82 -25.79 -8.48
CA LEU A 46 31.42 -26.10 -8.74
C LEU A 46 30.94 -25.48 -10.06
N ASP A 47 30.45 -26.31 -10.97
CA ASP A 47 29.90 -25.86 -12.25
C ASP A 47 28.53 -25.20 -12.04
N LEU A 48 28.47 -23.88 -12.23
CA LEU A 48 27.25 -23.08 -12.13
C LEU A 48 26.45 -23.03 -13.45
N THR A 49 26.95 -23.68 -14.52
CA THR A 49 26.31 -23.57 -15.83
C THR A 49 24.98 -24.35 -15.89
N PRO A 50 23.90 -23.73 -16.39
CA PRO A 50 22.65 -24.44 -16.61
C PRO A 50 22.79 -25.38 -17.81
N LEU A 51 22.43 -26.66 -17.62
CA LEU A 51 22.38 -27.65 -18.70
C LEU A 51 20.95 -27.78 -19.25
N PRO A 52 20.76 -27.88 -20.57
CA PRO A 52 19.43 -28.04 -21.16
C PRO A 52 18.68 -29.25 -20.61
N LEU A 53 17.41 -29.05 -20.28
CA LEU A 53 16.51 -30.09 -19.82
C LEU A 53 15.94 -30.88 -21.00
N PRO A 54 15.61 -32.18 -20.80
CA PRO A 54 14.97 -32.98 -21.85
C PRO A 54 13.58 -32.46 -22.25
N HIS A 55 12.92 -31.74 -21.35
CA HIS A 55 11.62 -31.10 -21.53
C HIS A 55 11.55 -29.88 -20.61
N ALA A 56 10.91 -28.81 -21.08
CA ALA A 56 10.71 -27.62 -20.26
C ALA A 56 9.75 -27.93 -19.10
N ILE A 57 9.99 -27.29 -17.95
CA ILE A 57 9.21 -27.47 -16.73
C ILE A 57 8.65 -26.14 -16.24
N ARG A 58 7.55 -26.18 -15.50
CA ARG A 58 6.91 -25.02 -14.85
C ARG A 58 6.83 -25.24 -13.33
N PRO A 59 7.94 -25.10 -12.60
CA PRO A 59 8.00 -25.52 -11.20
C PRO A 59 7.07 -24.75 -10.26
N LEU A 60 6.72 -23.51 -10.61
CA LEU A 60 5.86 -22.64 -9.80
C LEU A 60 4.38 -22.63 -10.21
N GLU A 61 4.01 -23.28 -11.32
CA GLU A 61 2.62 -23.33 -11.83
C GLU A 61 1.60 -23.82 -10.78
N PRO A 62 1.88 -24.85 -9.96
CA PRO A 62 0.95 -25.30 -8.93
C PRO A 62 0.53 -24.21 -7.92
N PHE A 63 1.38 -23.21 -7.67
CA PHE A 63 1.09 -22.12 -6.73
C PHE A 63 0.07 -21.10 -7.25
N PHE A 64 -0.22 -21.13 -8.55
CA PHE A 64 -1.26 -20.32 -9.17
C PHE A 64 -2.59 -21.08 -9.31
N GLU A 65 -2.56 -22.41 -9.30
CA GLU A 65 -3.75 -23.26 -9.54
C GLU A 65 -4.33 -23.86 -8.26
N LEU A 66 -3.51 -24.07 -7.23
CA LEU A 66 -3.88 -24.76 -6.01
C LEU A 66 -3.79 -23.84 -4.78
N PRO A 67 -4.53 -24.12 -3.69
CA PRO A 67 -4.28 -23.50 -2.39
C PRO A 67 -2.81 -23.68 -1.98
N PHE A 68 -2.23 -22.65 -1.36
CA PHE A 68 -0.78 -22.57 -1.08
C PHE A 68 -0.20 -23.85 -0.45
N VAL A 69 -0.84 -24.40 0.58
CA VAL A 69 -0.33 -25.60 1.28
C VAL A 69 -0.43 -26.85 0.42
N ASP A 70 -1.47 -26.96 -0.41
CA ASP A 70 -1.64 -28.10 -1.34
C ASP A 70 -0.66 -28.00 -2.53
N ALA A 71 -0.33 -26.78 -2.97
CA ALA A 71 0.72 -26.54 -3.96
C ALA A 71 2.10 -27.02 -3.47
N ILE A 72 2.44 -26.76 -2.20
CA ILE A 72 3.67 -27.26 -1.57
C ILE A 72 3.74 -28.79 -1.66
N ASP A 73 2.67 -29.47 -1.23
CA ASP A 73 2.64 -30.94 -1.22
C ASP A 73 2.67 -31.51 -2.66
N ALA A 74 1.98 -30.87 -3.61
CA ALA A 74 1.98 -31.26 -5.01
C ALA A 74 3.38 -31.19 -5.65
N VAL A 75 4.11 -30.09 -5.43
CA VAL A 75 5.48 -29.91 -5.93
C VAL A 75 6.43 -30.94 -5.31
N ARG A 76 6.33 -31.16 -4.00
CA ARG A 76 7.18 -32.14 -3.30
C ARG A 76 6.95 -33.56 -3.81
N LEU A 77 5.70 -34.00 -3.90
CA LEU A 77 5.33 -35.32 -4.41
C LEU A 77 5.76 -35.51 -5.88
N SER A 78 5.62 -34.48 -6.71
CA SER A 78 6.05 -34.52 -8.12
C SER A 78 7.56 -34.69 -8.28
N CYS A 79 8.35 -34.05 -7.41
CA CYS A 79 9.79 -34.23 -7.39
C CYS A 79 10.19 -35.63 -6.88
N GLU A 80 9.56 -36.12 -5.80
CA GLU A 80 9.88 -37.43 -5.22
C GLU A 80 9.54 -38.61 -6.16
N ALA A 81 8.50 -38.46 -6.98
CA ALA A 81 8.09 -39.47 -7.94
C ALA A 81 9.04 -39.60 -9.14
N ARG A 82 9.93 -38.63 -9.38
CA ARG A 82 10.81 -38.56 -10.55
C ARG A 82 12.28 -38.72 -10.16
N PRO A 83 12.93 -39.86 -10.46
CA PRO A 83 14.34 -40.07 -10.16
C PRO A 83 15.29 -39.22 -11.02
N ASP A 84 14.80 -38.65 -12.12
CA ASP A 84 15.51 -37.78 -13.05
C ASP A 84 15.20 -36.27 -12.84
N ALA A 85 14.70 -35.91 -11.64
CA ALA A 85 14.43 -34.51 -11.29
C ALA A 85 15.68 -33.63 -11.48
N SER A 86 15.46 -32.47 -12.12
CA SER A 86 16.49 -31.47 -12.38
C SER A 86 17.07 -30.89 -11.08
N GLY A 87 18.22 -30.21 -11.16
CA GLY A 87 18.82 -29.54 -10.00
C GLY A 87 17.89 -28.48 -9.39
N ILE A 88 17.17 -27.73 -10.22
CA ILE A 88 16.15 -26.75 -9.79
C ILE A 88 15.02 -27.45 -9.03
N GLU A 89 14.48 -28.56 -9.55
CA GLU A 89 13.39 -29.28 -8.88
C GLU A 89 13.81 -29.86 -7.54
N ARG A 90 15.04 -30.41 -7.46
CA ARG A 90 15.62 -30.90 -6.20
C ARG A 90 15.86 -29.78 -5.20
N PHE A 91 16.33 -28.62 -5.66
CA PHE A 91 16.50 -27.43 -4.82
C PHE A 91 15.16 -26.94 -4.28
N ILE A 92 14.12 -26.86 -5.13
CA ILE A 92 12.77 -26.48 -4.72
C ILE A 92 12.21 -27.46 -3.68
N HIS A 93 12.35 -28.76 -3.94
CA HIS A 93 11.93 -29.80 -2.98
C HIS A 93 12.62 -29.61 -1.63
N ARG A 94 13.93 -29.33 -1.63
CA ARG A 94 14.70 -29.08 -0.40
C ARG A 94 14.16 -27.88 0.36
N VAL A 95 14.02 -26.72 -0.29
CA VAL A 95 13.51 -25.49 0.35
C VAL A 95 12.11 -25.71 0.92
N LEU A 96 11.20 -26.32 0.15
CA LEU A 96 9.83 -26.57 0.59
C LEU A 96 9.75 -27.64 1.70
N SER A 97 10.69 -28.57 1.76
CA SER A 97 10.76 -29.58 2.82
C SER A 97 11.23 -29.03 4.17
N GLU A 98 11.74 -27.80 4.21
CA GLU A 98 12.06 -27.10 5.47
C GLU A 98 10.80 -26.58 6.18
N LEU A 99 9.67 -26.46 5.47
CA LEU A 99 8.41 -25.90 5.98
C LEU A 99 7.56 -26.94 6.74
N ASP A 100 6.91 -26.51 7.83
CA ASP A 100 5.95 -27.33 8.56
C ASP A 100 4.56 -27.24 7.89
N THR A 101 4.26 -28.20 7.01
CA THR A 101 2.96 -28.23 6.31
C THR A 101 1.78 -28.61 7.21
N VAL A 102 2.02 -29.15 8.41
CA VAL A 102 0.97 -29.42 9.41
C VAL A 102 0.54 -28.11 10.06
N GLU A 103 1.51 -27.30 10.50
CA GLU A 103 1.27 -25.97 11.06
C GLU A 103 0.64 -25.04 10.02
N LEU A 104 1.20 -24.97 8.80
CA LEU A 104 0.65 -24.14 7.72
C LEU A 104 -0.79 -24.52 7.35
N ARG A 105 -1.14 -25.82 7.42
CA ARG A 105 -2.52 -26.27 7.18
C ARG A 105 -3.47 -25.85 8.31
N ALA A 106 -3.02 -25.89 9.56
CA ALA A 106 -3.79 -25.37 10.69
C ALA A 106 -4.02 -23.85 10.58
N LEU A 107 -3.00 -23.11 10.12
CA LEU A 107 -3.10 -21.69 9.83
C LEU A 107 -4.06 -21.41 8.68
N ALA A 108 -3.97 -22.14 7.56
CA ALA A 108 -4.89 -22.00 6.43
C ALA A 108 -6.35 -22.32 6.77
N ALA A 109 -6.60 -23.19 7.75
CA ALA A 109 -7.94 -23.54 8.21
C ALA A 109 -8.54 -22.48 9.15
N SER A 110 -7.70 -21.82 9.95
CA SER A 110 -8.12 -20.79 10.91
C SER A 110 -8.10 -19.38 10.32
N ARG A 111 -7.25 -19.14 9.32
CA ARG A 111 -7.04 -17.87 8.63
C ARG A 111 -7.07 -18.11 7.14
N ARG A 112 -7.81 -17.29 6.40
CA ARG A 112 -7.82 -17.34 4.94
C ARG A 112 -6.45 -16.87 4.42
N LEU A 113 -5.62 -17.82 3.99
CA LEU A 113 -4.33 -17.54 3.32
C LEU A 113 -4.55 -17.48 1.81
N SER A 114 -3.98 -16.47 1.16
CA SER A 114 -3.96 -16.36 -0.31
C SER A 114 -2.58 -15.90 -0.76
N LEU A 115 -1.95 -16.67 -1.64
CA LEU A 115 -0.70 -16.25 -2.28
C LEU A 115 -1.00 -15.27 -3.41
N ALA A 116 -0.20 -14.22 -3.53
CA ALA A 116 -0.22 -13.28 -4.64
C ALA A 116 1.22 -13.01 -5.09
N PHE A 117 1.44 -12.82 -6.38
CA PHE A 117 2.70 -12.33 -6.92
C PHE A 117 2.55 -10.83 -7.21
N ILE A 118 3.46 -10.01 -6.68
CA ILE A 118 3.46 -8.55 -6.86
C ILE A 118 4.54 -8.20 -7.89
N GLU A 119 4.13 -7.89 -9.12
CA GLU A 119 5.05 -7.65 -10.25
C GLU A 119 6.06 -6.52 -10.00
N ARG A 120 5.66 -5.46 -9.28
CA ARG A 120 6.55 -4.31 -9.00
C ARG A 120 7.68 -4.64 -8.04
N MET A 121 7.40 -5.47 -7.04
CA MET A 121 8.39 -5.92 -6.05
C MET A 121 9.12 -7.18 -6.51
N ASP A 122 8.63 -7.81 -7.57
CA ASP A 122 9.15 -9.06 -8.11
C ASP A 122 9.22 -10.14 -7.02
N ALA A 123 8.12 -10.28 -6.27
CA ALA A 123 8.05 -11.13 -5.08
C ALA A 123 6.64 -11.68 -4.82
N PHE A 124 6.59 -12.83 -4.13
CA PHE A 124 5.38 -13.43 -3.61
C PHE A 124 5.03 -12.90 -2.21
N TYR A 125 3.74 -12.72 -1.98
CA TYR A 125 3.15 -12.29 -0.72
C TYR A 125 2.03 -13.25 -0.30
N LEU A 126 2.04 -13.65 0.97
CA LEU A 126 0.93 -14.33 1.60
C LEU A 126 0.02 -13.27 2.24
N ASN A 127 -1.19 -13.16 1.69
CA ASN A 127 -2.27 -12.35 2.23
C ASN A 127 -3.03 -13.15 3.29
N PHE A 128 -3.19 -12.57 4.47
CA PHE A 128 -3.92 -13.16 5.59
C PHE A 128 -4.47 -12.08 6.50
N ASP A 129 -5.50 -12.44 7.29
CA ASP A 129 -6.00 -11.55 8.34
C ASP A 129 -4.98 -11.47 9.48
N GLN A 130 -4.36 -10.30 9.60
CA GLN A 130 -3.38 -10.00 10.63
C GLN A 130 -4.03 -9.81 12.01
N ASN A 131 -5.35 -9.56 12.07
CA ASN A 131 -6.04 -9.31 13.33
C ASN A 131 -6.00 -10.56 14.21
N GLY A 132 -5.53 -10.35 15.45
CA GLY A 132 -5.38 -11.43 16.43
C GLY A 132 -4.34 -12.50 16.05
N ALA A 133 -3.47 -12.27 15.05
CA ALA A 133 -2.36 -13.16 14.74
C ALA A 133 -1.27 -13.06 15.81
N THR A 134 -0.85 -14.21 16.35
CA THR A 134 0.28 -14.23 17.29
C THR A 134 1.60 -13.99 16.55
N SER A 135 2.64 -13.55 17.26
CA SER A 135 3.97 -13.38 16.65
C SER A 135 4.54 -14.68 16.08
N ALA A 136 4.26 -15.83 16.70
CA ALA A 136 4.70 -17.13 16.20
C ALA A 136 3.97 -17.51 14.89
N GLU A 137 2.66 -17.28 14.82
CA GLU A 137 1.88 -17.52 13.59
C GLU A 137 2.39 -16.64 12.44
N ARG A 138 2.66 -15.35 12.70
CA ARG A 138 3.25 -14.43 11.71
C ARG A 138 4.62 -14.92 11.25
N ALA A 139 5.48 -15.32 12.18
CA ALA A 139 6.82 -15.83 11.85
C ALA A 139 6.76 -17.08 10.94
N ALA A 140 5.83 -18.01 11.19
CA ALA A 140 5.64 -19.19 10.35
C ALA A 140 5.17 -18.83 8.93
N ILE A 141 4.22 -17.89 8.81
CA ILE A 141 3.73 -17.41 7.50
C ILE A 141 4.84 -16.67 6.75
N TYR A 142 5.57 -15.75 7.39
CA TYR A 142 6.66 -15.01 6.75
C TYR A 142 7.84 -15.91 6.37
N ALA A 143 8.11 -16.97 7.13
CA ALA A 143 9.11 -17.97 6.75
C ALA A 143 8.70 -18.73 5.48
N ALA A 144 7.42 -19.11 5.35
CA ALA A 144 6.89 -19.75 4.15
C ALA A 144 6.89 -18.81 2.93
N GLU A 145 6.57 -17.52 3.14
CA GLU A 145 6.69 -16.46 2.12
C GLU A 145 8.15 -16.28 1.67
N THR A 146 9.09 -16.23 2.63
CA THR A 146 10.53 -16.13 2.31
C THR A 146 11.02 -17.35 1.53
N ALA A 147 10.55 -18.55 1.87
CA ALA A 147 10.93 -19.79 1.18
C ALA A 147 10.53 -19.78 -0.30
N ILE A 148 9.31 -19.32 -0.63
CA ILE A 148 8.89 -19.20 -2.03
C ILE A 148 9.63 -18.07 -2.76
N ASN A 149 9.96 -16.97 -2.06
CA ASN A 149 10.75 -15.87 -2.63
C ASN A 149 12.21 -16.27 -2.91
N ARG A 150 12.81 -17.13 -2.08
CA ARG A 150 14.12 -17.72 -2.34
C ARG A 150 14.13 -18.54 -3.63
N ILE A 151 13.13 -19.41 -3.80
CA ILE A 151 12.96 -20.20 -5.02
C ILE A 151 12.83 -19.27 -6.23
N TYR A 152 11.93 -18.29 -6.14
CA TYR A 152 11.69 -17.34 -7.21
C TYR A 152 12.96 -16.56 -7.57
N ARG A 153 13.71 -16.07 -6.58
CA ARG A 153 14.94 -15.30 -6.83
C ARG A 153 16.01 -16.13 -7.53
N VAL A 154 16.17 -17.41 -7.18
CA VAL A 154 17.08 -18.31 -7.91
C VAL A 154 16.65 -18.48 -9.37
N LEU A 155 15.36 -18.70 -9.64
CA LEU A 155 14.85 -18.78 -11.02
C LEU A 155 15.03 -17.47 -11.78
N HIS A 156 14.85 -16.33 -11.11
CA HIS A 156 15.06 -15.01 -11.69
C HIS A 156 16.53 -14.77 -12.05
N LEU A 157 17.47 -15.10 -11.15
CA LEU A 157 18.91 -14.97 -11.39
C LEU A 157 19.41 -15.88 -12.53
N LEU A 158 18.74 -17.00 -12.75
CA LEU A 158 18.99 -17.89 -13.89
C LEU A 158 18.35 -17.41 -15.20
N GLY A 159 17.59 -16.31 -15.18
CA GLY A 159 16.96 -15.70 -16.36
C GLY A 159 15.56 -16.23 -16.68
N PHE A 160 14.96 -17.08 -15.83
CA PHE A 160 13.64 -17.65 -16.07
C PHE A 160 12.51 -16.84 -15.42
N GLY A 161 12.69 -16.39 -14.18
CA GLY A 161 11.62 -15.77 -13.40
C GLY A 161 10.41 -16.70 -13.26
N LEU A 162 9.23 -16.26 -13.73
CA LEU A 162 8.00 -17.08 -13.77
C LEU A 162 7.82 -17.87 -15.08
N ALA A 163 8.75 -17.76 -16.04
CA ALA A 163 8.65 -18.43 -17.33
C ALA A 163 8.94 -19.94 -17.23
N GLU A 164 8.78 -20.63 -18.37
CA GLU A 164 9.20 -22.03 -18.50
C GLU A 164 10.71 -22.16 -18.33
N VAL A 165 11.12 -23.19 -17.58
CA VAL A 165 12.52 -23.52 -17.33
C VAL A 165 12.93 -24.61 -18.31
N ASP A 166 13.86 -24.29 -19.21
CA ASP A 166 14.37 -25.20 -20.23
C ASP A 166 15.82 -25.65 -19.99
N ALA A 167 16.47 -25.13 -18.96
CA ALA A 167 17.79 -25.54 -18.50
C ALA A 167 17.88 -25.50 -16.97
N SER A 168 18.71 -26.35 -16.38
CA SER A 168 18.92 -26.41 -14.93
C SER A 168 20.41 -26.59 -14.63
N PRO A 169 20.98 -25.81 -13.70
CA PRO A 169 22.26 -26.15 -13.10
C PRO A 169 22.06 -27.30 -12.08
N SER A 170 23.12 -27.65 -11.35
CA SER A 170 23.04 -28.62 -10.24
C SER A 170 22.23 -28.08 -9.06
N GLU A 171 21.83 -28.96 -8.15
CA GLU A 171 21.13 -28.58 -6.91
C GLU A 171 22.03 -27.72 -6.01
N GLU A 172 23.32 -28.07 -5.98
CA GLU A 172 24.40 -27.39 -5.28
C GLU A 172 24.60 -25.96 -5.82
N ALA A 173 24.59 -25.80 -7.15
CA ALA A 173 24.66 -24.49 -7.79
C ALA A 173 23.44 -23.62 -7.46
N CYS A 174 22.23 -24.21 -7.44
CA CYS A 174 21.03 -23.49 -6.99
C CYS A 174 21.16 -23.01 -5.53
N SER A 175 21.74 -23.82 -4.65
CA SER A 175 22.03 -23.41 -3.26
C SER A 175 23.06 -22.28 -3.18
N ALA A 176 24.04 -22.22 -4.09
CA ALA A 176 24.97 -21.10 -4.18
C ALA A 176 24.27 -19.80 -4.63
N TYR A 177 23.36 -19.86 -5.62
CA TYR A 177 22.54 -18.71 -6.03
C TYR A 177 21.60 -18.23 -4.91
N ASP A 178 21.02 -19.14 -4.14
CA ASP A 178 20.19 -18.81 -2.97
C ASP A 178 20.99 -18.06 -1.90
N GLN A 179 22.19 -18.55 -1.57
CA GLN A 179 23.10 -17.84 -0.64
C GLN A 179 23.53 -16.48 -1.17
N ALA A 180 23.87 -16.38 -2.46
CA ALA A 180 24.22 -15.13 -3.12
C ALA A 180 23.07 -14.10 -3.10
N SER A 181 21.82 -14.57 -3.12
CA SER A 181 20.63 -13.71 -3.07
C SER A 181 20.52 -12.95 -1.74
N TYR A 182 20.90 -13.57 -0.61
CA TYR A 182 20.99 -12.88 0.68
C TYR A 182 22.12 -11.86 0.72
N ALA A 183 23.30 -12.25 0.22
CA ALA A 183 24.47 -11.39 0.14
C ALA A 183 24.27 -10.18 -0.80
N GLY A 184 23.44 -10.34 -1.83
CA GLY A 184 23.15 -9.31 -2.83
C GLY A 184 22.12 -8.27 -2.39
N ALA A 185 21.61 -8.29 -1.15
CA ALA A 185 20.54 -7.40 -0.71
C ALA A 185 20.87 -5.89 -0.85
N THR A 186 22.14 -5.52 -0.74
CA THR A 186 22.63 -4.12 -0.80
C THR A 186 22.91 -3.62 -2.21
N VAL A 187 22.90 -4.48 -3.23
CA VAL A 187 23.26 -4.13 -4.62
C VAL A 187 22.38 -2.98 -5.14
N ILE A 188 21.09 -2.96 -4.75
CA ILE A 188 20.12 -1.95 -5.17
C ILE A 188 20.43 -0.53 -4.63
N MET A 189 21.31 -0.38 -3.64
CA MET A 189 21.60 0.92 -3.01
C MET A 189 22.10 1.96 -4.01
N GLY A 190 22.88 1.54 -5.01
CA GLY A 190 23.37 2.43 -6.07
C GLY A 190 22.22 2.96 -6.94
N GLU A 191 21.36 2.05 -7.39
CA GLU A 191 20.21 2.36 -8.25
C GLU A 191 19.20 3.27 -7.55
N LEU A 192 18.94 3.05 -6.26
CA LEU A 192 18.09 3.94 -5.46
C LEU A 192 18.67 5.35 -5.38
N MET A 193 19.98 5.47 -5.20
CA MET A 193 20.65 6.77 -5.11
C MET A 193 20.70 7.55 -6.42
N GLU A 194 20.67 6.87 -7.57
CA GLU A 194 20.54 7.54 -8.86
C GLU A 194 19.17 8.22 -9.03
N GLN A 195 18.14 7.71 -8.35
CA GLN A 195 16.78 8.25 -8.39
C GLN A 195 16.56 9.50 -7.52
N VAL A 196 17.56 9.98 -6.77
CA VAL A 196 17.43 11.19 -5.92
C VAL A 196 16.92 12.40 -6.70
N SER A 197 17.26 12.51 -7.98
CA SER A 197 16.85 13.63 -8.85
C SER A 197 15.71 13.26 -9.81
N ALA A 198 15.12 12.06 -9.69
CA ALA A 198 13.99 11.66 -10.50
C ALA A 198 12.73 12.45 -10.13
N ASP A 199 11.93 12.76 -11.14
CA ASP A 199 10.65 13.44 -10.98
C ASP A 199 9.70 12.58 -10.13
N ASN A 200 9.01 13.23 -9.21
CA ASN A 200 7.99 12.56 -8.40
C ASN A 200 6.66 12.48 -9.19
N PRO A 201 6.16 11.28 -9.52
CA PRO A 201 4.91 11.12 -10.28
C PRO A 201 3.67 11.61 -9.51
N TRP A 202 3.79 11.78 -8.19
CA TRP A 202 2.73 12.26 -7.30
C TRP A 202 2.79 13.77 -7.04
N ALA A 203 3.73 14.49 -7.67
CA ALA A 203 3.98 15.89 -7.35
C ALA A 203 2.87 16.85 -7.81
N ALA A 204 2.18 16.55 -8.92
CA ALA A 204 1.23 17.47 -9.54
C ALA A 204 0.03 16.75 -10.17
N LEU A 205 -0.67 15.95 -9.36
CA LEU A 205 -1.89 15.24 -9.79
C LEU A 205 -3.15 16.12 -9.82
N GLY A 206 -3.20 17.13 -8.94
CA GLY A 206 -4.29 18.09 -8.83
C GLY A 206 -3.95 19.40 -9.55
N ASN A 207 -4.42 20.51 -8.99
CA ASN A 207 -4.06 21.86 -9.43
C ASN A 207 -2.87 22.43 -8.63
N VAL A 208 -2.59 21.87 -7.46
CA VAL A 208 -1.47 22.22 -6.59
C VAL A 208 -0.32 21.25 -6.83
N ALA A 209 0.88 21.79 -7.01
CA ALA A 209 2.10 21.00 -7.00
C ALA A 209 2.67 20.94 -5.57
N CYS A 210 3.17 19.79 -5.13
CA CYS A 210 3.84 19.68 -3.85
C CYS A 210 5.14 20.48 -3.82
N ALA A 211 5.52 20.96 -2.64
CA ALA A 211 6.80 21.61 -2.47
C ALA A 211 7.94 20.58 -2.60
N PRO A 212 9.00 20.83 -3.40
CA PRO A 212 10.16 19.94 -3.45
C PRO A 212 10.77 19.77 -2.06
N GLY A 213 10.92 18.52 -1.63
CA GLY A 213 11.37 18.18 -0.29
C GLY A 213 10.33 18.34 0.81
N GLY A 214 9.09 18.76 0.49
CA GLY A 214 7.94 18.79 1.40
C GLY A 214 7.55 17.40 1.92
N ILE A 215 6.65 17.35 2.88
CA ILE A 215 6.22 16.10 3.51
C ILE A 215 5.56 15.18 2.49
N TRP A 216 4.66 15.72 1.67
CA TRP A 216 4.02 14.95 0.61
C TRP A 216 5.04 14.41 -0.40
N ASP A 217 5.97 15.27 -0.83
CA ASP A 217 7.00 14.92 -1.80
C ASP A 217 7.89 13.77 -1.30
N VAL A 218 8.44 13.91 -0.09
CA VAL A 218 9.35 12.91 0.50
C VAL A 218 8.61 11.59 0.75
N LEU A 219 7.41 11.61 1.32
CA LEU A 219 6.68 10.36 1.62
C LEU A 219 6.28 9.60 0.36
N THR A 220 5.81 10.30 -0.67
CA THR A 220 5.41 9.65 -1.94
C THR A 220 6.60 9.12 -2.71
N ARG A 221 7.74 9.82 -2.71
CA ARG A 221 9.01 9.32 -3.28
C ARG A 221 9.54 8.13 -2.51
N PHE A 222 9.57 8.21 -1.17
CA PHE A 222 9.99 7.10 -0.32
C PHE A 222 9.14 5.87 -0.53
N ALA A 223 7.81 6.01 -0.54
CA ALA A 223 6.90 4.89 -0.82
C ALA A 223 7.16 4.30 -2.21
N THR A 224 7.34 5.14 -3.24
CA THR A 224 7.64 4.67 -4.60
C THR A 224 8.94 3.87 -4.67
N LEU A 225 9.98 4.32 -3.96
CA LEU A 225 11.27 3.62 -3.88
C LEU A 225 11.15 2.33 -3.05
N GLY A 226 10.38 2.35 -1.97
CA GLY A 226 10.10 1.17 -1.13
C GLY A 226 9.45 0.04 -1.92
N GLU A 227 8.52 0.36 -2.82
CA GLU A 227 7.85 -0.61 -3.72
C GLU A 227 8.79 -1.20 -4.80
N GLN A 228 10.01 -0.67 -4.95
CA GLN A 228 11.03 -1.21 -5.87
C GLN A 228 12.02 -2.15 -5.17
N VAL A 229 11.99 -2.22 -3.82
CA VAL A 229 12.97 -3.01 -3.08
C VAL A 229 12.57 -4.49 -3.08
N GLY A 230 13.20 -5.28 -3.96
CA GLY A 230 12.96 -6.72 -4.10
C GLY A 230 13.66 -7.59 -3.05
N LEU A 231 13.30 -7.45 -1.77
CA LEU A 231 13.85 -8.24 -0.66
C LEU A 231 13.28 -9.67 -0.63
N LEU A 232 14.07 -10.63 -0.12
CA LEU A 232 13.62 -12.03 0.06
C LEU A 232 12.56 -12.17 1.16
N ALA A 233 12.82 -11.52 2.30
CA ALA A 233 11.90 -11.48 3.42
C ALA A 233 10.93 -10.30 3.28
N ARG A 234 9.72 -10.48 3.82
CA ARG A 234 8.66 -9.47 3.81
C ARG A 234 9.17 -8.14 4.33
N LEU A 235 8.91 -7.08 3.56
CA LEU A 235 9.12 -5.71 4.00
C LEU A 235 7.79 -5.11 4.45
N ASP A 236 7.56 -5.09 5.76
CA ASP A 236 6.43 -4.39 6.39
C ASP A 236 6.99 -3.24 7.23
N TYR A 237 6.75 -2.01 6.78
CA TYR A 237 7.36 -0.81 7.35
C TYR A 237 6.35 0.32 7.62
N ARG A 238 6.74 1.20 8.53
CA ARG A 238 6.13 2.49 8.79
C ARG A 238 7.17 3.58 8.62
N ALA A 239 6.76 4.72 8.10
CA ALA A 239 7.61 5.88 7.96
C ALA A 239 6.99 7.06 8.68
N HIS A 240 7.82 7.83 9.39
CA HIS A 240 7.44 9.07 10.04
C HIS A 240 8.46 10.13 9.65
N ILE A 241 7.98 11.30 9.23
CA ILE A 241 8.83 12.40 8.80
C ILE A 241 8.71 13.57 9.76
N ALA A 242 9.86 14.05 10.23
CA ALA A 242 10.00 15.28 10.99
C ALA A 242 10.82 16.26 10.14
N ILE A 243 10.15 16.92 9.20
CA ILE A 243 10.81 17.74 8.17
C ILE A 243 11.54 18.94 8.76
N ASP A 244 11.04 19.52 9.87
CA ASP A 244 11.66 20.66 10.56
C ASP A 244 13.08 20.34 11.04
N CYS A 245 13.37 19.07 11.33
CA CYS A 245 14.70 18.58 11.69
C CYS A 245 15.35 17.72 10.61
N GLY A 246 14.76 17.65 9.41
CA GLY A 246 15.26 16.87 8.28
C GLY A 246 15.38 15.37 8.56
N GLU A 247 14.59 14.83 9.50
CA GLU A 247 14.69 13.43 9.93
C GLU A 247 13.57 12.57 9.34
N LEU A 248 13.94 11.48 8.68
CA LEU A 248 13.04 10.40 8.30
C LEU A 248 13.26 9.20 9.23
N ARG A 249 12.21 8.77 9.92
CA ARG A 249 12.22 7.59 10.78
C ARG A 249 11.47 6.45 10.10
N ILE A 250 12.10 5.29 10.02
CA ILE A 250 11.55 4.10 9.37
C ILE A 250 11.56 2.97 10.38
N GLU A 251 10.42 2.36 10.61
CA GLU A 251 10.29 1.18 11.46
C GLU A 251 9.87 -0.01 10.61
N PHE A 252 10.54 -1.15 10.73
CA PHE A 252 10.13 -2.37 10.02
C PHE A 252 10.21 -3.62 10.89
N VAL A 253 9.54 -4.68 10.47
CA VAL A 253 9.58 -5.98 11.15
C VAL A 253 10.81 -6.76 10.71
N ALA A 254 11.69 -7.11 11.65
CA ALA A 254 12.91 -7.87 11.36
C ALA A 254 12.57 -9.33 10.98
N PRO A 255 13.22 -9.91 9.95
CA PRO A 255 13.13 -11.34 9.71
C PRO A 255 13.79 -12.14 10.84
N GLY A 256 13.18 -13.26 11.21
CA GLY A 256 13.73 -14.17 12.21
C GLY A 256 14.58 -15.28 11.61
N ALA A 257 15.19 -16.10 12.47
CA ALA A 257 15.98 -17.27 12.04
C ALA A 257 15.17 -18.22 11.14
N ALA A 258 13.85 -18.31 11.31
CA ALA A 258 12.96 -19.15 10.50
C ALA A 258 12.92 -18.76 9.01
N SER A 259 13.25 -17.51 8.66
CA SER A 259 13.37 -17.06 7.28
C SER A 259 14.65 -17.54 6.59
N MET A 260 15.67 -17.96 7.35
CA MET A 260 16.97 -18.37 6.84
C MET A 260 17.01 -19.88 6.47
N PRO A 261 17.81 -20.29 5.47
CA PRO A 261 17.97 -21.69 5.07
C PRO A 261 18.37 -22.61 6.23
N ARG A 262 17.75 -23.80 6.34
CA ARG A 262 18.16 -24.83 7.32
C ARG A 262 19.32 -25.68 6.84
N SER A 263 19.55 -25.74 5.53
CA SER A 263 20.70 -26.41 4.92
C SER A 263 21.24 -25.61 3.75
N VAL A 264 22.57 -25.57 3.62
CA VAL A 264 23.27 -24.91 2.52
C VAL A 264 24.36 -25.81 1.97
N TYR A 265 24.72 -25.63 0.70
CA TYR A 265 25.91 -26.25 0.13
C TYR A 265 27.16 -25.42 0.48
N ASP A 266 28.12 -26.05 1.15
CA ASP A 266 29.40 -25.43 1.47
C ASP A 266 30.37 -25.66 0.31
N LEU A 267 30.66 -24.58 -0.43
CA LEU A 267 31.56 -24.61 -1.59
C LEU A 267 33.01 -24.98 -1.21
N SER A 268 33.43 -24.70 0.02
CA SER A 268 34.80 -24.98 0.48
C SER A 268 34.98 -26.42 0.94
N ALA A 269 33.93 -27.02 1.48
CA ALA A 269 33.92 -28.40 1.96
C ALA A 269 33.36 -29.40 0.93
N ASP A 270 32.88 -28.90 -0.21
CA ASP A 270 32.18 -29.66 -1.26
C ASP A 270 31.09 -30.59 -0.69
N ALA A 271 30.30 -30.06 0.25
CA ALA A 271 29.37 -30.86 1.02
C ALA A 271 28.15 -30.07 1.52
N TRP A 272 27.03 -30.77 1.65
CA TRP A 272 25.84 -30.24 2.31
C TRP A 272 26.05 -30.11 3.82
N ARG A 273 25.70 -28.94 4.35
CA ARG A 273 25.84 -28.60 5.77
C ARG A 273 24.51 -28.15 6.35
N ALA A 274 24.16 -28.68 7.52
CA ALA A 274 23.04 -28.17 8.31
C ALA A 274 23.42 -26.86 9.00
N CYS A 275 22.49 -25.90 9.03
CA CYS A 275 22.67 -24.58 9.63
C CYS A 275 21.93 -24.53 10.98
N PRO A 276 22.65 -24.61 12.13
CA PRO A 276 22.03 -24.54 13.43
C PRO A 276 21.27 -23.22 13.64
N GLU A 277 20.30 -23.24 14.55
CA GLU A 277 19.46 -22.06 14.83
C GLU A 277 20.26 -20.82 15.23
N ALA A 278 21.34 -20.97 16.01
CA ALA A 278 22.19 -19.85 16.40
C ALA A 278 22.88 -19.17 15.21
N GLU A 279 23.30 -19.94 14.21
CA GLU A 279 23.91 -19.42 12.98
C GLU A 279 22.87 -18.71 12.11
N ARG A 280 21.69 -19.33 11.93
CA ARG A 280 20.56 -18.70 11.24
C ARG A 280 20.10 -17.41 11.92
N ALA A 281 20.13 -17.35 13.25
CA ALA A 281 19.82 -16.12 13.98
C ALA A 281 20.86 -15.02 13.71
N ALA A 282 22.15 -15.36 13.63
CA ALA A 282 23.20 -14.41 13.26
C ALA A 282 23.03 -13.90 11.82
N TRP A 283 22.75 -14.79 10.87
CA TRP A 283 22.44 -14.44 9.48
C TRP A 283 21.20 -13.54 9.36
N ALA A 284 20.15 -13.83 10.13
CA ALA A 284 18.96 -12.98 10.17
C ALA A 284 19.25 -11.58 10.70
N ARG A 285 20.10 -11.45 11.74
CA ARG A 285 20.54 -10.13 12.24
C ARG A 285 21.34 -9.36 11.20
N GLU A 286 22.28 -10.01 10.50
CA GLU A 286 23.04 -9.35 9.45
C GLU A 286 22.15 -8.93 8.26
N TYR A 287 21.26 -9.81 7.81
CA TYR A 287 20.33 -9.49 6.75
C TYR A 287 19.39 -8.33 7.15
N THR A 288 18.96 -8.28 8.42
CA THR A 288 18.22 -7.14 8.99
C THR A 288 19.04 -5.85 8.90
N ALA A 289 20.34 -5.89 9.21
CA ALA A 289 21.22 -4.75 9.08
C ALA A 289 21.37 -4.27 7.63
N ARG A 290 21.48 -5.20 6.67
CA ARG A 290 21.49 -4.89 5.24
C ARG A 290 20.15 -4.27 4.79
N MET A 291 19.01 -4.82 5.21
CA MET A 291 17.68 -4.23 4.94
C MET A 291 17.58 -2.80 5.48
N ALA A 292 18.09 -2.55 6.69
CA ALA A 292 18.07 -1.22 7.28
C ALA A 292 18.90 -0.21 6.48
N LEU A 293 20.06 -0.61 5.95
CA LEU A 293 20.85 0.23 5.05
C LEU A 293 20.13 0.53 3.74
N VAL A 294 19.46 -0.46 3.15
CA VAL A 294 18.67 -0.27 1.93
C VAL A 294 17.52 0.71 2.16
N LEU A 295 16.81 0.58 3.28
CA LEU A 295 15.75 1.52 3.67
C LEU A 295 16.27 2.92 3.96
N ALA A 296 17.43 3.05 4.64
CA ALA A 296 18.07 4.34 4.84
C ALA A 296 18.48 4.97 3.51
N THR A 297 18.95 4.16 2.56
CA THR A 297 19.28 4.60 1.19
C THR A 297 18.04 5.12 0.47
N ALA A 298 16.93 4.37 0.51
CA ALA A 298 15.65 4.83 -0.03
C ALA A 298 15.19 6.13 0.64
N GLY A 299 15.41 6.27 1.95
CA GLY A 299 15.13 7.49 2.71
C GLY A 299 15.93 8.70 2.24
N PHE A 300 17.24 8.56 2.05
CA PHE A 300 18.08 9.64 1.51
C PHE A 300 17.80 9.92 0.02
N ALA A 301 17.37 8.91 -0.73
CA ALA A 301 16.94 9.04 -2.12
C ALA A 301 15.59 9.77 -2.25
N ALA A 302 14.71 9.63 -1.25
CA ALA A 302 13.41 10.27 -1.20
C ALA A 302 13.47 11.82 -1.13
N GLY A 303 14.61 12.43 -0.81
CA GLY A 303 14.79 13.86 -0.99
C GLY A 303 16.08 14.42 -0.42
N PHE A 304 16.51 15.57 -0.93
CA PHE A 304 17.63 16.33 -0.35
C PHE A 304 17.30 16.94 1.02
N ALA A 305 16.01 17.11 1.33
CA ALA A 305 15.54 17.59 2.65
C ALA A 305 15.74 16.56 3.77
N VAL A 306 16.00 15.29 3.43
CA VAL A 306 16.32 14.25 4.41
C VAL A 306 17.81 14.34 4.74
N GLU A 307 18.11 15.00 5.85
CA GLU A 307 19.46 15.16 6.41
C GLU A 307 19.85 14.02 7.32
N ARG A 308 18.88 13.37 7.99
CA ARG A 308 19.09 12.22 8.88
C ARG A 308 18.05 11.14 8.60
N CYS A 309 18.48 9.88 8.61
CA CYS A 309 17.59 8.73 8.51
C CYS A 309 17.82 7.79 9.70
N THR A 310 16.76 7.52 10.44
CA THR A 310 16.77 6.57 11.56
C THR A 310 15.95 5.35 11.16
N VAL A 311 16.55 4.17 11.16
CA VAL A 311 15.86 2.93 10.79
C VAL A 311 15.92 1.95 11.96
N THR A 312 14.74 1.52 12.41
CA THR A 312 14.58 0.61 13.55
C THR A 312 13.91 -0.68 13.08
N ALA A 313 14.54 -1.81 13.36
CA ALA A 313 13.99 -3.13 13.11
C ALA A 313 13.45 -3.71 14.43
N ASN A 314 12.13 -3.93 14.48
CA ASN A 314 11.47 -4.55 15.62
C ASN A 314 11.46 -6.07 15.43
N ASP A 315 12.05 -6.80 16.38
CA ASP A 315 11.93 -8.27 16.43
C ASP A 315 10.60 -8.65 17.09
N GLY A 316 9.69 -9.27 16.34
CA GLY A 316 8.40 -9.72 16.85
C GLY A 316 8.46 -10.88 17.85
N ALA A 317 9.62 -11.53 18.02
CA ALA A 317 9.75 -12.79 18.75
C ALA A 317 10.54 -12.74 20.06
N LEU A 318 11.56 -11.88 20.25
CA LEU A 318 12.24 -11.51 21.53
C LEU A 318 13.68 -11.02 21.23
N GLY A 319 13.96 -9.73 21.39
CA GLY A 319 15.31 -9.15 21.29
C GLY A 319 15.34 -7.64 21.56
N GLN A 320 16.54 -7.07 21.71
CA GLN A 320 16.71 -5.61 21.59
C GLN A 320 16.49 -5.20 20.13
N PRO A 321 15.77 -4.09 19.87
CA PRO A 321 15.59 -3.61 18.51
C PRO A 321 16.95 -3.30 17.89
N TYR A 322 17.15 -3.68 16.63
CA TYR A 322 18.30 -3.23 15.86
C TYR A 322 18.00 -1.82 15.33
N ALA A 323 18.91 -0.88 15.52
CA ALA A 323 18.71 0.49 15.09
C ALA A 323 19.97 1.05 14.41
N VAL A 324 19.76 1.82 13.34
CA VAL A 324 20.79 2.65 12.71
C VAL A 324 20.29 4.08 12.66
N ALA A 325 21.17 5.04 12.94
CA ALA A 325 20.89 6.46 12.75
C ALA A 325 22.02 7.08 11.96
N LEU A 326 21.70 7.47 10.73
CA LEU A 326 22.69 7.89 9.74
C LEU A 326 22.44 9.35 9.38
N ASP A 327 23.51 10.15 9.36
CA ASP A 327 23.46 11.50 8.80
C ASP A 327 23.88 11.44 7.33
N ARG A 328 23.20 12.21 6.47
CA ARG A 328 23.38 12.18 5.01
C ARG A 328 24.84 12.37 4.61
N GLY A 329 25.52 13.36 5.18
CA GLY A 329 26.92 13.66 4.85
C GLY A 329 27.87 12.50 5.16
N TRP A 330 27.65 11.82 6.30
CA TRP A 330 28.41 10.65 6.70
C TRP A 330 28.14 9.48 5.76
N PHE A 331 26.85 9.24 5.44
CA PHE A 331 26.40 8.16 4.58
C PHE A 331 26.97 8.30 3.16
N MET A 332 26.85 9.48 2.55
CA MET A 332 27.36 9.74 1.20
C MET A 332 28.88 9.57 1.10
N ALA A 333 29.62 9.94 2.16
CA ALA A 333 31.07 9.79 2.19
C ALA A 333 31.53 8.32 2.25
N ARG A 334 30.65 7.40 2.70
CA ARG A 334 30.96 5.99 2.89
C ARG A 334 30.23 5.05 1.94
N LEU A 335 29.23 5.53 1.20
CA LEU A 335 28.38 4.72 0.34
C LEU A 335 29.18 3.78 -0.56
N SER A 336 30.15 4.31 -1.31
CA SER A 336 30.99 3.50 -2.21
C SER A 336 31.82 2.46 -1.47
N ALA A 337 32.33 2.76 -0.26
CA ALA A 337 33.09 1.80 0.52
C ALA A 337 32.17 0.69 1.07
N MET A 338 31.00 1.06 1.59
CA MET A 338 30.00 0.10 2.08
C MET A 338 29.53 -0.82 0.96
N GLN A 339 29.29 -0.31 -0.25
CA GLN A 339 28.95 -1.14 -1.41
C GLN A 339 30.06 -2.14 -1.75
N CYS A 340 31.32 -1.69 -1.79
CA CYS A 340 32.45 -2.59 -2.03
C CYS A 340 32.60 -3.68 -0.96
N ASP A 341 32.33 -3.36 0.31
CA ASP A 341 32.50 -4.29 1.43
C ASP A 341 31.33 -5.26 1.60
N LEU A 342 30.11 -4.87 1.17
CA LEU A 342 28.88 -5.64 1.40
C LEU A 342 28.39 -6.41 0.17
N ASP A 343 28.53 -5.86 -1.04
CA ASP A 343 27.89 -6.41 -2.23
C ASP A 343 28.44 -7.79 -2.59
N GLY A 344 27.57 -8.80 -2.54
CA GLY A 344 27.93 -10.19 -2.82
C GLY A 344 28.80 -10.84 -1.74
N CYS A 345 29.13 -10.13 -0.66
CA CYS A 345 29.89 -10.66 0.46
C CYS A 345 29.01 -11.64 1.27
N PRO A 346 29.44 -12.89 1.50
CA PRO A 346 28.66 -13.88 2.24
C PRO A 346 28.23 -13.38 3.62
N LEU A 347 27.07 -13.86 4.09
CA LEU A 347 26.66 -13.60 5.47
C LEU A 347 27.67 -14.21 6.46
N ALA A 348 27.90 -13.50 7.56
CA ALA A 348 28.86 -13.72 8.62
C ALA A 348 30.34 -13.50 8.23
N ASP A 349 30.61 -12.84 7.09
CA ASP A 349 31.96 -12.36 6.79
C ASP A 349 32.39 -11.26 7.77
N ALA A 350 33.64 -11.35 8.25
CA ALA A 350 34.14 -10.44 9.27
C ALA A 350 34.18 -8.97 8.80
N LEU A 351 34.53 -8.72 7.54
CA LEU A 351 34.59 -7.35 6.99
C LEU A 351 33.18 -6.76 6.88
N ALA A 352 32.22 -7.54 6.39
CA ALA A 352 30.83 -7.11 6.29
C ALA A 352 30.23 -6.78 7.66
N LEU A 353 30.49 -7.63 8.68
CA LEU A 353 30.04 -7.39 10.05
C LEU A 353 30.68 -6.14 10.66
N ASP A 354 31.98 -5.92 10.46
CA ASP A 354 32.66 -4.71 10.93
C ASP A 354 32.07 -3.45 10.28
N THR A 355 31.77 -3.49 8.98
CA THR A 355 31.15 -2.37 8.26
C THR A 355 29.73 -2.07 8.76
N LEU A 356 28.92 -3.09 9.02
CA LEU A 356 27.56 -2.92 9.55
C LEU A 356 27.56 -2.41 10.99
N ALA A 357 28.47 -2.89 11.84
CA ALA A 357 28.58 -2.48 13.24
C ALA A 357 28.88 -0.99 13.41
N VAL A 358 29.55 -0.35 12.44
CA VAL A 358 29.79 1.10 12.46
C VAL A 358 28.49 1.92 12.34
N CYS A 359 27.45 1.35 11.73
CA CYS A 359 26.17 2.02 11.52
C CYS A 359 25.19 1.83 12.70
N GLU A 360 25.41 0.79 13.51
CA GLU A 360 24.53 0.40 14.61
C GLU A 360 24.61 1.43 15.75
N VAL A 361 23.45 1.77 16.31
CA VAL A 361 23.34 2.65 17.47
C VAL A 361 22.58 1.90 18.57
N GLU A 362 23.03 2.07 19.81
CA GLU A 362 22.30 1.58 20.98
C GLU A 362 20.90 2.21 21.02
N PRO A 363 19.81 1.43 21.13
CA PRO A 363 18.47 1.99 21.14
C PRO A 363 18.30 2.90 22.36
N GLU A 364 18.03 4.19 22.12
CA GLU A 364 17.71 5.14 23.19
C GLU A 364 16.45 4.63 23.92
N GLY A 365 16.58 4.40 25.22
CA GLY A 365 15.50 3.89 26.06
C GLY A 365 14.28 4.79 25.96
N ARG A 366 13.14 4.23 25.53
CA ARG A 366 11.83 4.88 25.66
C ARG A 366 11.69 5.42 27.09
N GLY A 367 11.46 6.73 27.18
CA GLY A 367 11.22 7.45 28.43
C GLY A 367 10.18 6.76 29.31
N ALA A 368 10.43 6.84 30.61
CA ALA A 368 9.72 6.19 31.68
C ALA A 368 8.23 6.57 31.79
N ASP A 369 7.39 5.55 31.98
CA ASP A 369 6.23 5.61 32.87
C ASP A 369 6.17 4.28 33.63
N ALA A 370 6.95 4.21 34.71
CA ALA A 370 6.81 3.17 35.73
C ALA A 370 7.03 3.81 37.10
N ASP A 371 5.89 4.20 37.66
CA ASP A 371 5.65 4.56 39.05
C ASP A 371 6.51 3.70 40.00
N THR A 372 7.46 4.35 40.68
CA THR A 372 8.16 3.76 41.83
C THR A 372 8.26 4.81 42.93
N SER A 373 7.23 4.82 43.77
CA SER A 373 7.34 5.30 45.14
C SER A 373 8.32 4.40 45.90
N GLU A 374 9.52 4.90 46.21
CA GLU A 374 10.22 4.62 47.46
C GLU A 374 11.47 5.51 47.58
N GLN A 375 11.38 6.51 48.47
CA GLN A 375 12.58 7.14 49.06
C GLN A 375 13.25 6.11 49.99
N PRO A 376 14.59 6.15 50.15
CA PRO A 376 15.11 6.93 51.28
C PRO A 376 16.48 7.62 51.07
N GLU A 377 16.50 8.91 51.41
CA GLU A 377 17.45 9.69 52.22
C GLU A 377 18.99 9.76 51.98
N PRO A 378 19.62 10.89 52.35
CA PRO A 378 20.79 11.44 51.68
C PRO A 378 22.09 11.22 52.46
N ARG A 379 23.23 11.17 51.74
CA ARG A 379 24.54 11.42 52.36
C ARG A 379 25.41 12.35 51.52
N SER A 380 25.63 13.49 52.14
CA SER A 380 26.52 14.62 51.84
C SER A 380 27.98 14.25 51.56
N ALA A 381 28.57 14.88 50.54
CA ALA A 381 29.90 15.50 50.60
C ALA A 381 30.20 16.29 49.30
N GLU A 382 30.22 17.61 49.38
CA GLU A 382 30.95 18.54 48.50
C GLU A 382 32.35 18.80 49.09
N PRO A 383 33.28 19.52 48.41
CA PRO A 383 33.52 19.65 46.96
C PRO A 383 35.03 19.54 46.62
N GLU A 384 35.39 19.43 45.34
CA GLU A 384 36.65 20.05 44.87
C GLU A 384 36.56 20.45 43.40
N ALA A 385 36.80 21.75 43.19
CA ALA A 385 36.59 22.47 41.95
C ALA A 385 37.82 22.36 41.03
N ALA A 386 37.59 22.06 39.76
CA ALA A 386 38.51 22.44 38.68
C ALA A 386 37.66 22.86 37.47
N SER A 387 37.78 24.14 37.15
CA SER A 387 37.04 24.89 36.15
C SER A 387 37.31 24.40 34.72
N ALA A 388 36.25 24.15 33.96
CA ALA A 388 36.26 24.14 32.50
C ALA A 388 35.06 24.95 31.99
N GLU A 389 35.31 25.76 30.98
CA GLU A 389 34.49 26.88 30.51
C GLU A 389 33.09 26.47 30.02
N LYS A 390 32.10 27.26 30.42
CA LYS A 390 30.68 27.08 30.11
C LYS A 390 30.38 27.64 28.71
N ALA A 391 30.10 26.77 27.75
CA ALA A 391 29.40 27.15 26.51
C ALA A 391 27.95 27.58 26.83
N PRO A 392 27.29 28.42 26.03
CA PRO A 392 25.97 28.95 26.37
C PRO A 392 24.93 27.82 26.39
N ASP A 393 24.30 27.61 27.54
CA ASP A 393 23.06 26.84 27.71
C ASP A 393 21.98 27.47 26.83
N THR A 394 21.83 26.95 25.61
CA THR A 394 20.56 27.03 24.88
C THR A 394 19.93 25.66 25.06
N PRO A 395 18.78 25.52 25.73
CA PRO A 395 18.12 24.23 25.79
C PRO A 395 17.89 23.75 24.35
N PRO A 396 18.12 22.46 24.04
CA PRO A 396 17.68 21.93 22.77
C PRO A 396 16.19 22.25 22.67
N ALA A 397 15.81 22.95 21.60
CA ALA A 397 14.41 23.15 21.29
C ALA A 397 13.79 21.74 21.30
N GLU A 398 12.84 21.51 22.22
CA GLU A 398 12.00 20.33 22.16
C GLU A 398 11.50 20.25 20.73
N ALA A 399 11.96 19.23 19.98
CA ALA A 399 11.46 18.94 18.67
C ALA A 399 9.96 18.72 18.87
N VAL A 400 9.16 19.74 18.52
CA VAL A 400 7.71 19.66 18.56
C VAL A 400 7.38 18.56 17.57
N SER A 401 7.17 17.35 18.07
CA SER A 401 6.61 16.26 17.30
C SER A 401 5.28 16.81 16.80
N VAL A 402 5.19 17.08 15.49
CA VAL A 402 3.94 17.48 14.85
C VAL A 402 2.98 16.33 15.09
N GLU A 403 2.15 16.51 16.10
CA GLU A 403 1.39 15.44 16.73
C GLU A 403 0.16 15.17 15.86
N PHE A 404 -0.15 13.88 15.68
CA PHE A 404 -1.42 13.48 15.10
C PHE A 404 -2.58 14.07 15.92
N ARG A 405 -3.33 15.01 15.36
CA ARG A 405 -4.44 15.69 16.04
C ARG A 405 -5.69 15.64 15.15
N ALA A 406 -6.75 15.07 15.70
CA ALA A 406 -8.07 15.15 15.09
C ALA A 406 -8.59 16.61 15.14
N PRO A 407 -9.40 17.05 14.16
CA PRO A 407 -9.93 18.42 14.10
C PRO A 407 -10.52 18.94 15.41
N ALA A 408 -11.32 18.14 16.13
CA ALA A 408 -11.91 18.51 17.43
C ALA A 408 -10.89 19.01 18.47
N HIS A 409 -9.63 18.59 18.36
CA HIS A 409 -8.55 18.92 19.28
C HIS A 409 -7.47 19.81 18.63
N ASP A 410 -7.70 20.32 17.42
CA ASP A 410 -6.73 21.12 16.67
C ASP A 410 -7.25 22.55 16.40
N ALA A 411 -6.91 23.47 17.29
CA ALA A 411 -7.27 24.88 17.16
C ALA A 411 -6.28 25.71 16.31
N ARG A 412 -5.30 25.07 15.63
CA ARG A 412 -4.33 25.80 14.82
C ARG A 412 -5.04 26.52 13.67
N PRO A 413 -4.62 27.76 13.33
CA PRO A 413 -5.13 28.45 12.16
C PRO A 413 -4.65 27.76 10.88
N LEU A 414 -5.54 27.67 9.89
CA LEU A 414 -5.16 27.20 8.57
C LEU A 414 -4.32 28.26 7.85
N PRO A 415 -3.29 27.88 7.07
CA PRO A 415 -2.56 28.81 6.21
C PRO A 415 -3.48 29.35 5.09
N PRO A 416 -3.17 30.51 4.48
CA PRO A 416 -4.06 31.19 3.54
C PRO A 416 -4.57 30.30 2.40
N GLU A 417 -3.68 29.48 1.82
CA GLU A 417 -4.02 28.56 0.73
C GLU A 417 -5.05 27.51 1.17
N LEU A 418 -4.91 26.94 2.36
CA LEU A 418 -5.89 26.01 2.92
C LEU A 418 -7.19 26.71 3.34
N ARG A 419 -7.13 27.96 3.79
CA ARG A 419 -8.33 28.73 4.14
C ARG A 419 -9.22 29.01 2.93
N GLU A 420 -8.59 29.38 1.82
CA GLU A 420 -9.27 29.60 0.54
C GLU A 420 -9.76 28.26 -0.05
N LEU A 421 -8.96 27.20 0.05
CA LEU A 421 -9.30 25.88 -0.49
C LEU A 421 -10.44 25.20 0.25
N LEU A 422 -10.45 25.24 1.59
CA LEU A 422 -11.36 24.46 2.45
C LEU A 422 -12.52 25.29 3.04
N LEU A 423 -12.52 26.60 2.78
CA LEU A 423 -13.52 27.55 3.29
C LEU A 423 -13.67 27.45 4.81
N ALA A 424 -12.54 27.42 5.50
CA ALA A 424 -12.41 27.33 6.96
C ALA A 424 -11.23 28.20 7.42
N ASP A 425 -11.26 28.72 8.65
CA ASP A 425 -10.18 29.52 9.21
C ASP A 425 -9.26 28.72 10.15
N THR A 426 -9.79 27.68 10.79
CA THR A 426 -9.06 26.81 11.73
C THR A 426 -9.28 25.33 11.42
N ALA A 427 -8.36 24.47 11.87
CA ALA A 427 -8.53 23.02 11.67
C ALA A 427 -9.76 22.47 12.41
N ALA A 428 -10.13 23.02 13.57
CA ALA A 428 -11.31 22.61 14.33
C ALA A 428 -12.64 22.81 13.57
N GLU A 429 -12.71 23.79 12.66
CA GLU A 429 -13.87 23.99 11.78
C GLU A 429 -14.04 22.91 10.70
N LEU A 430 -13.05 22.02 10.56
CA LEU A 430 -13.10 20.83 9.70
C LEU A 430 -13.59 19.59 10.46
N GLU A 431 -14.00 19.73 11.72
CA GLU A 431 -14.60 18.64 12.48
C GLU A 431 -15.95 18.24 11.89
N VAL A 432 -16.21 16.94 11.87
CA VAL A 432 -17.40 16.30 11.31
C VAL A 432 -18.20 15.61 12.42
N MET A 433 -17.54 15.05 13.42
CA MET A 433 -18.16 14.29 14.49
C MET A 433 -18.91 15.20 15.47
N GLU A 434 -20.15 14.82 15.80
CA GLU A 434 -20.96 15.46 16.84
C GLU A 434 -20.64 14.89 18.24
N ASP A 435 -21.09 15.60 19.28
CA ASP A 435 -21.01 15.12 20.66
C ASP A 435 -22.01 13.97 20.89
N ASP A 436 -21.54 12.84 21.41
CA ASP A 436 -22.36 11.67 21.74
C ASP A 436 -23.52 12.00 22.71
N ALA A 437 -23.41 13.09 23.48
CA ALA A 437 -24.40 13.54 24.43
C ALA A 437 -25.45 14.53 23.86
N ASP A 438 -25.55 14.68 22.54
CA ASP A 438 -26.49 15.64 21.92
C ASP A 438 -27.98 15.31 22.24
N PRO A 439 -28.73 16.26 22.85
CA PRO A 439 -30.14 16.05 23.22
C PRO A 439 -31.08 15.89 22.01
N TYR A 440 -30.78 16.51 20.87
CA TYR A 440 -31.55 16.32 19.64
C TYR A 440 -31.35 14.91 19.08
N MET A 441 -30.15 14.35 19.17
CA MET A 441 -29.91 12.96 18.78
C MET A 441 -30.65 11.97 19.68
N ALA A 442 -30.82 12.27 20.98
CA ALA A 442 -31.70 11.49 21.85
C ALA A 442 -33.18 11.59 21.42
N ARG A 443 -33.66 12.80 21.12
CA ARG A 443 -35.03 13.02 20.63
C ARG A 443 -35.29 12.29 19.31
N LEU A 444 -34.33 12.25 18.39
CA LEU A 444 -34.48 11.48 17.14
C LEU A 444 -34.58 9.97 17.37
N ARG A 445 -33.85 9.43 18.36
CA ARG A 445 -33.97 8.01 18.71
C ARG A 445 -35.38 7.68 19.19
N GLU A 446 -35.97 8.52 20.04
CA GLU A 446 -37.36 8.36 20.49
C GLU A 446 -38.35 8.42 19.32
N LEU A 447 -38.19 9.38 18.39
CA LEU A 447 -39.07 9.51 17.23
C LEU A 447 -39.00 8.29 16.29
N ARG A 448 -37.79 7.73 16.09
CA ARG A 448 -37.58 6.53 15.27
C ARG A 448 -38.35 5.31 15.82
N GLU A 449 -38.42 5.15 17.13
CA GLU A 449 -39.19 4.06 17.77
C GLU A 449 -40.69 4.14 17.47
N HIS A 450 -41.19 5.33 17.14
CA HIS A 450 -42.59 5.58 16.83
C HIS A 450 -42.92 5.59 15.33
N GLU A 451 -41.95 5.49 14.43
CA GLU A 451 -42.18 5.55 12.97
C GLU A 451 -43.18 4.49 12.48
N GLU A 452 -43.11 3.26 13.02
CA GLU A 452 -44.02 2.18 12.63
C GLU A 452 -45.36 2.22 13.39
N THR A 453 -45.36 2.71 14.63
CA THR A 453 -46.52 2.62 15.54
C THR A 453 -47.43 3.85 15.47
N ASP A 454 -46.86 5.04 15.30
CA ASP A 454 -47.57 6.30 15.09
C ASP A 454 -46.77 7.21 14.13
N PRO A 455 -46.89 6.97 12.80
CA PRO A 455 -46.18 7.77 11.81
C PRO A 455 -46.52 9.26 11.87
N GLY A 456 -47.74 9.61 12.29
CA GLY A 456 -48.17 11.01 12.38
C GLY A 456 -47.54 11.74 13.56
N PHE A 457 -47.32 11.05 14.68
CA PHE A 457 -46.52 11.57 15.79
C PHE A 457 -45.05 11.76 15.38
N ALA A 458 -44.45 10.76 14.75
CA ALA A 458 -43.07 10.84 14.27
C ALA A 458 -42.87 12.00 13.27
N GLU A 459 -43.75 12.14 12.26
CA GLU A 459 -43.69 13.23 11.27
C GLU A 459 -43.71 14.61 11.94
N ARG A 460 -44.65 14.85 12.87
CA ARG A 460 -44.71 16.13 13.59
C ARG A 460 -43.46 16.39 14.43
N GLY A 461 -42.96 15.36 15.13
CA GLY A 461 -41.76 15.49 15.93
C GLY A 461 -40.51 15.80 15.09
N TYR A 462 -40.37 15.19 13.91
CA TYR A 462 -39.27 15.51 13.01
C TYR A 462 -39.37 16.93 12.46
N LEU A 463 -40.57 17.37 12.05
CA LEU A 463 -40.79 18.75 11.60
C LEU A 463 -40.43 19.78 12.68
N GLU A 464 -40.81 19.52 13.94
CA GLU A 464 -40.44 20.39 15.06
C GLU A 464 -38.92 20.47 15.27
N VAL A 465 -38.20 19.34 15.14
CA VAL A 465 -36.73 19.32 15.24
C VAL A 465 -36.09 20.09 14.08
N VAL A 466 -36.57 19.90 12.85
CA VAL A 466 -36.07 20.62 11.67
C VAL A 466 -36.29 22.12 11.84
N ASP A 467 -37.51 22.56 12.14
CA ASP A 467 -37.85 23.97 12.29
C ASP A 467 -36.97 24.65 13.38
N GLU A 468 -36.75 23.95 14.49
CA GLU A 468 -35.94 24.45 15.61
C GLU A 468 -34.45 24.59 15.22
N LEU A 469 -33.86 23.55 14.63
CA LEU A 469 -32.44 23.54 14.29
C LEU A 469 -32.13 24.45 13.10
N GLU A 470 -33.02 24.58 12.12
CA GLU A 470 -32.85 25.53 11.02
C GLU A 470 -32.92 26.97 11.48
N ALA A 471 -33.83 27.28 12.41
CA ALA A 471 -33.88 28.60 13.02
C ALA A 471 -32.58 28.93 13.76
N GLN A 472 -31.96 27.95 14.43
CA GLN A 472 -30.66 28.12 15.08
C GLN A 472 -29.54 28.37 14.05
N CYS A 473 -29.46 27.54 13.00
CA CYS A 473 -28.47 27.71 11.93
C CYS A 473 -28.61 29.08 11.24
N ALA A 474 -29.82 29.45 10.83
CA ALA A 474 -30.09 30.75 10.21
C ALA A 474 -29.77 31.93 11.13
N THR A 475 -29.99 31.78 12.44
CA THR A 475 -29.59 32.80 13.43
C THR A 475 -28.08 32.92 13.52
N HIS A 476 -27.34 31.81 13.55
CA HIS A 476 -25.88 31.81 13.57
C HIS A 476 -25.30 32.45 12.30
N GLU A 477 -25.83 32.09 11.13
CA GLU A 477 -25.42 32.68 9.85
C GLU A 477 -25.68 34.18 9.79
N LEU A 478 -26.84 34.63 10.27
CA LEU A 478 -27.19 36.06 10.28
C LEU A 478 -26.32 36.89 11.24
N LEU A 479 -25.87 36.31 12.35
CA LEU A 479 -25.08 36.99 13.38
C LEU A 479 -23.58 36.94 13.13
N ALA A 480 -23.11 36.18 12.13
CA ALA A 480 -21.70 36.07 11.81
C ALA A 480 -21.13 37.39 11.26
N ASP A 481 -19.89 37.70 11.64
CA ASP A 481 -19.18 38.91 11.19
C ASP A 481 -18.70 38.83 9.73
N ALA A 482 -18.78 37.64 9.13
CA ALA A 482 -18.38 37.33 7.76
C ALA A 482 -19.44 36.43 7.08
N PRO A 483 -19.45 36.32 5.73
CA PRO A 483 -20.31 35.38 5.05
C PRO A 483 -20.02 33.95 5.52
N VAL A 484 -21.03 33.29 6.06
CA VAL A 484 -20.94 31.90 6.49
C VAL A 484 -22.14 31.12 5.98
N ILE A 485 -21.96 29.81 5.82
CA ILE A 485 -23.01 28.91 5.36
C ILE A 485 -22.95 27.58 6.09
N THR A 486 -24.11 27.08 6.49
CA THR A 486 -24.21 25.83 7.24
C THR A 486 -24.36 24.65 6.28
N ARG A 487 -23.49 23.64 6.44
CA ARG A 487 -23.48 22.43 5.63
C ARG A 487 -23.23 21.20 6.48
N PHE A 488 -23.87 20.11 6.09
CA PHE A 488 -23.65 18.79 6.65
C PHE A 488 -22.72 17.97 5.76
N CYS A 489 -21.91 17.12 6.37
CA CYS A 489 -21.11 16.12 5.68
C CYS A 489 -20.97 14.89 6.58
N GLU A 490 -20.91 13.69 5.99
CA GLU A 490 -20.88 12.41 6.73
C GLU A 490 -19.44 11.96 7.04
N SER A 491 -18.43 12.58 6.42
CA SER A 491 -17.04 12.20 6.56
C SER A 491 -16.09 13.39 6.37
N TYR A 492 -14.86 13.27 6.87
CA TYR A 492 -13.82 14.30 6.66
C TYR A 492 -13.48 14.53 5.19
N VAL A 493 -13.56 13.49 4.34
CA VAL A 493 -13.39 13.65 2.90
C VAL A 493 -14.55 14.48 2.34
N GLY A 494 -15.79 14.16 2.74
CA GLY A 494 -16.95 14.98 2.40
C GLY A 494 -16.83 16.43 2.87
N ARG A 495 -16.23 16.70 4.04
CA ARG A 495 -15.95 18.06 4.53
C ARG A 495 -14.96 18.82 3.65
N ILE A 496 -13.94 18.12 3.16
CA ILE A 496 -12.93 18.67 2.25
C ILE A 496 -13.53 18.98 0.88
N GLU A 497 -14.58 18.26 0.49
CA GLU A 497 -15.25 18.43 -0.81
C GLU A 497 -16.36 19.46 -0.85
N LEU A 498 -16.89 19.91 0.29
CA LEU A 498 -17.96 20.91 0.31
C LEU A 498 -17.67 22.16 -0.54
N PRO A 499 -16.43 22.71 -0.60
CA PRO A 499 -16.10 23.85 -1.45
C PRO A 499 -16.39 23.64 -2.95
N VAL A 500 -16.50 22.41 -3.44
CA VAL A 500 -16.91 22.08 -4.82
C VAL A 500 -18.27 22.70 -5.17
N PHE A 501 -19.14 22.89 -4.17
CA PHE A 501 -20.50 23.38 -4.33
C PHE A 501 -20.67 24.86 -3.97
N GLU A 502 -19.61 25.53 -3.53
CA GLU A 502 -19.66 26.93 -3.12
C GLU A 502 -18.91 27.80 -4.12
N GLU A 503 -19.61 28.76 -4.74
CA GLU A 503 -19.02 29.65 -5.75
C GLU A 503 -18.25 30.83 -5.12
N ASP A 504 -18.63 31.24 -3.91
CA ASP A 504 -18.05 32.38 -3.21
C ASP A 504 -16.92 31.95 -2.26
N ALA A 505 -15.67 32.15 -2.68
CA ALA A 505 -14.49 31.81 -1.87
C ALA A 505 -14.36 32.61 -0.56
N SER A 506 -15.14 33.68 -0.37
CA SER A 506 -15.17 34.44 0.88
C SER A 506 -16.02 33.79 1.97
N VAL A 507 -16.89 32.83 1.62
CA VAL A 507 -17.75 32.14 2.58
C VAL A 507 -16.94 31.22 3.49
N ARG A 508 -17.40 31.02 4.73
CA ARG A 508 -16.90 29.95 5.61
C ARG A 508 -18.00 28.94 5.89
N ILE A 509 -17.63 27.67 5.86
CA ILE A 509 -18.56 26.58 6.05
C ILE A 509 -18.63 26.23 7.54
N LEU A 510 -19.82 26.38 8.10
CA LEU A 510 -20.16 25.93 9.45
C LEU A 510 -20.72 24.51 9.38
N ARG A 511 -20.40 23.70 10.39
CA ARG A 511 -20.96 22.35 10.54
C ARG A 511 -22.45 22.44 10.89
N ALA A 512 -23.28 21.76 10.11
CA ALA A 512 -24.68 21.54 10.45
C ALA A 512 -24.82 20.51 11.58
N PRO A 513 -25.83 20.62 12.45
CA PRO A 513 -26.16 19.58 13.42
C PRO A 513 -26.55 18.26 12.73
N ASP A 514 -26.08 17.11 13.23
CA ASP A 514 -26.39 15.82 12.59
C ASP A 514 -27.88 15.52 12.70
N ALA A 515 -28.49 15.93 13.82
CA ALA A 515 -29.90 15.78 14.04
C ALA A 515 -30.76 16.49 12.99
N LEU A 516 -30.32 17.62 12.44
CA LEU A 516 -31.02 18.32 11.37
C LEU A 516 -31.04 17.47 10.09
N PHE A 517 -29.87 16.95 9.69
CA PHE A 517 -29.76 16.06 8.53
C PHE A 517 -30.61 14.80 8.70
N PHE A 518 -30.48 14.11 9.83
CA PHE A 518 -31.19 12.86 10.07
C PHE A 518 -32.71 13.02 10.19
N ALA A 519 -33.20 14.15 10.73
CA ALA A 519 -34.63 14.45 10.76
C ALA A 519 -35.19 14.67 9.35
N ARG A 520 -34.52 15.49 8.52
CA ARG A 520 -34.91 15.72 7.12
C ARG A 520 -34.87 14.43 6.29
N LEU A 521 -33.83 13.61 6.49
CA LEU A 521 -33.72 12.31 5.85
C LEU A 521 -34.86 11.36 6.26
N ALA A 522 -35.25 11.35 7.53
CA ALA A 522 -36.39 10.55 8.00
C ALA A 522 -37.70 11.00 7.33
N LEU A 523 -37.99 12.31 7.32
CA LEU A 523 -39.16 12.88 6.63
C LEU A 523 -39.18 12.51 5.14
N CYS A 524 -38.06 12.67 4.43
CA CYS A 524 -37.98 12.33 3.02
C CYS A 524 -38.29 10.83 2.79
N ARG A 525 -37.74 9.92 3.61
CA ARG A 525 -38.01 8.48 3.52
C ARG A 525 -39.47 8.17 3.81
N MET A 526 -40.06 8.79 4.84
CA MET A 526 -41.49 8.64 5.18
C MET A 526 -42.37 9.07 4.01
N TYR A 527 -42.09 10.22 3.37
CA TYR A 527 -42.86 10.69 2.23
C TYR A 527 -42.69 9.83 0.98
N LEU A 528 -41.49 9.29 0.72
CA LEU A 528 -41.30 8.31 -0.36
C LEU A 528 -42.09 7.02 -0.12
N ALA A 529 -42.08 6.50 1.12
CA ALA A 529 -42.81 5.29 1.50
C ALA A 529 -44.34 5.49 1.43
N ALA A 530 -44.82 6.68 1.80
CA ALA A 530 -46.23 7.07 1.69
C ALA A 530 -46.64 7.48 0.26
N GLU A 531 -45.75 7.36 -0.72
CA GLU A 531 -45.96 7.78 -2.11
C GLU A 531 -46.32 9.27 -2.29
N ALA A 532 -45.99 10.11 -1.29
CA ALA A 532 -46.18 11.55 -1.31
C ALA A 532 -45.00 12.24 -2.02
N TYR A 533 -44.79 11.92 -3.30
CA TYR A 533 -43.56 12.27 -4.03
C TYR A 533 -43.28 13.78 -4.13
N ASP A 534 -44.30 14.63 -4.18
CA ASP A 534 -44.09 16.09 -4.20
C ASP A 534 -43.52 16.61 -2.87
N ARG A 535 -44.00 16.07 -1.73
CA ARG A 535 -43.43 16.40 -0.40
C ARG A 535 -42.04 15.81 -0.25
N ALA A 536 -41.85 14.55 -0.69
CA ALA A 536 -40.53 13.92 -0.71
C ALA A 536 -39.52 14.71 -1.53
N LEU A 537 -39.92 15.24 -2.70
CA LEU A 537 -39.04 16.05 -3.54
C LEU A 537 -38.65 17.37 -2.87
N ALA A 538 -39.59 18.03 -2.17
CA ALA A 538 -39.29 19.24 -1.42
C ALA A 538 -38.25 18.96 -0.32
N GLU A 539 -38.45 17.90 0.46
CA GLU A 539 -37.49 17.47 1.48
C GLU A 539 -36.14 17.06 0.89
N ALA A 540 -36.13 16.30 -0.20
CA ALA A 540 -34.90 15.84 -0.85
C ALA A 540 -34.05 17.00 -1.41
N ARG A 541 -34.69 18.07 -1.88
CA ARG A 541 -33.99 19.29 -2.32
C ARG A 541 -33.36 20.02 -1.13
N CYS A 542 -34.11 20.23 -0.05
CA CYS A 542 -33.58 20.84 1.17
C CYS A 542 -32.43 19.99 1.76
N LEU A 543 -32.57 18.66 1.70
CA LEU A 543 -31.53 17.72 2.14
C LEU A 543 -30.26 17.84 1.30
N LEU A 544 -30.40 17.96 -0.03
CA LEU A 544 -29.23 18.14 -0.90
C LEU A 544 -28.57 19.51 -0.73
N ASP A 545 -29.36 20.57 -0.54
CA ASP A 545 -28.83 21.92 -0.25
C ASP A 545 -28.05 21.94 1.07
N LEU A 546 -28.53 21.20 2.08
CA LEU A 546 -27.84 21.06 3.37
C LEU A 546 -26.59 20.17 3.27
N ALA A 547 -26.68 19.05 2.54
CA ALA A 547 -25.68 17.99 2.53
C ALA A 547 -25.24 17.61 1.09
N PRO A 548 -24.61 18.53 0.34
CA PRO A 548 -24.34 18.33 -1.08
C PRO A 548 -23.29 17.23 -1.35
N THR A 549 -22.49 16.87 -0.34
CA THR A 549 -21.51 15.78 -0.41
C THR A 549 -22.06 14.43 0.09
N SER A 550 -23.29 14.38 0.60
CA SER A 550 -23.90 13.11 1.04
C SER A 550 -24.46 12.35 -0.14
N MET A 551 -23.93 11.15 -0.39
CA MET A 551 -24.49 10.23 -1.38
C MET A 551 -25.93 9.84 -1.05
N GLN A 552 -26.30 9.82 0.23
CA GLN A 552 -27.66 9.53 0.65
C GLN A 552 -28.65 10.62 0.23
N ALA A 553 -28.24 11.90 0.32
CA ALA A 553 -29.05 13.03 -0.16
C ALA A 553 -29.28 12.96 -1.67
N HIS A 554 -28.23 12.67 -2.46
CA HIS A 554 -28.34 12.45 -3.91
C HIS A 554 -29.29 11.30 -4.26
N VAL A 555 -29.19 10.16 -3.55
CA VAL A 555 -30.07 9.00 -3.75
C VAL A 555 -31.53 9.36 -3.46
N MET A 556 -31.82 10.11 -2.40
CA MET A 556 -33.18 10.56 -2.07
C MET A 556 -33.75 11.45 -3.19
N LEU A 557 -32.97 12.42 -3.68
CA LEU A 557 -33.40 13.31 -4.76
C LEU A 557 -33.65 12.55 -6.07
N VAL A 558 -32.71 11.70 -6.48
CA VAL A 558 -32.83 10.87 -7.69
C VAL A 558 -34.05 9.95 -7.63
N ASN A 559 -34.35 9.38 -6.45
CA ASN A 559 -35.53 8.55 -6.26
C ASN A 559 -36.83 9.35 -6.38
N ALA A 560 -36.94 10.51 -5.71
CA ALA A 560 -38.12 11.36 -5.78
C ALA A 560 -38.38 11.86 -7.22
N LEU A 561 -37.33 12.33 -7.91
CA LEU A 561 -37.42 12.81 -9.29
C LEU A 561 -37.83 11.71 -10.28
N ALA A 562 -37.25 10.51 -10.14
CA ALA A 562 -37.59 9.39 -11.03
C ALA A 562 -39.05 8.92 -10.85
N ARG A 563 -39.58 8.93 -9.62
CA ARG A 563 -40.99 8.60 -9.36
C ARG A 563 -41.96 9.62 -9.94
N LEU A 564 -41.50 10.86 -10.14
CA LEU A 564 -42.24 11.93 -10.80
C LEU A 564 -41.96 12.04 -12.31
N ASP A 565 -41.23 11.07 -12.91
CA ASP A 565 -40.82 11.07 -14.32
C ASP A 565 -40.01 12.32 -14.74
N ARG A 566 -39.33 12.98 -13.79
CA ARG A 566 -38.53 14.21 -14.03
C ARG A 566 -37.09 13.87 -14.44
N TYR A 567 -36.94 13.10 -15.52
CA TYR A 567 -35.65 12.51 -15.93
C TYR A 567 -34.56 13.53 -16.28
N ALA A 568 -34.91 14.70 -16.81
CA ALA A 568 -33.93 15.75 -17.08
C ALA A 568 -33.26 16.25 -15.78
N GLU A 569 -34.02 16.36 -14.69
CA GLU A 569 -33.47 16.73 -13.38
C GLU A 569 -32.72 15.57 -12.73
N VAL A 570 -33.07 14.31 -13.03
CA VAL A 570 -32.27 13.15 -12.60
C VAL A 570 -30.86 13.25 -13.19
N VAL A 571 -30.74 13.60 -14.47
CA VAL A 571 -29.42 13.78 -15.12
C VAL A 571 -28.60 14.84 -14.40
N GLU A 572 -29.20 15.97 -14.03
CA GLU A 572 -28.49 17.03 -13.31
C GLU A 572 -28.13 16.65 -11.87
N ALA A 573 -29.05 16.01 -11.13
CA ALA A 573 -28.77 15.51 -9.78
C ALA A 573 -27.61 14.49 -9.80
N VAL A 574 -27.62 13.56 -10.75
CA VAL A 574 -26.52 12.59 -10.92
C VAL A 574 -25.22 13.28 -11.33
N ARG A 575 -25.27 14.28 -12.22
CA ARG A 575 -24.09 15.05 -12.61
C ARG A 575 -23.42 15.69 -11.38
N GLN A 576 -24.21 16.28 -10.48
CA GLN A 576 -23.69 16.85 -9.25
C GLN A 576 -23.15 15.78 -8.29
N GLY A 577 -23.85 14.66 -8.12
CA GLY A 577 -23.39 13.57 -7.25
C GLY A 577 -22.09 12.92 -7.72
N LEU A 578 -21.89 12.75 -9.02
CA LEU A 578 -20.66 12.16 -9.57
C LEU A 578 -19.41 13.01 -9.29
N ARG A 579 -19.55 14.33 -9.08
CA ARG A 579 -18.42 15.23 -8.76
C ARG A 579 -17.69 14.80 -7.49
N VAL A 580 -18.40 14.18 -6.54
CA VAL A 580 -17.93 13.85 -5.17
C VAL A 580 -18.07 12.35 -4.84
N ALA A 581 -18.35 11.50 -5.83
CA ALA A 581 -18.46 10.06 -5.61
C ALA A 581 -17.09 9.36 -5.75
N PHE A 582 -16.64 8.67 -4.69
CA PHE A 582 -15.40 7.87 -4.66
C PHE A 582 -15.69 6.37 -4.58
N GLU A 583 -16.79 6.00 -3.92
CA GLU A 583 -17.15 4.60 -3.75
C GLU A 583 -17.64 4.01 -5.05
N ARG A 584 -17.10 2.84 -5.40
CA ARG A 584 -17.46 2.10 -6.61
C ARG A 584 -18.96 1.82 -6.69
N ASP A 585 -19.59 1.51 -5.57
CA ASP A 585 -21.03 1.24 -5.47
C ASP A 585 -21.87 2.49 -5.70
N ALA A 586 -21.44 3.63 -5.13
CA ALA A 586 -22.09 4.92 -5.32
C ALA A 586 -22.02 5.38 -6.78
N ILE A 587 -20.83 5.30 -7.40
CA ILE A 587 -20.63 5.61 -8.83
C ILE A 587 -21.50 4.69 -9.69
N SER A 588 -21.50 3.39 -9.41
CA SER A 588 -22.28 2.40 -10.15
C SER A 588 -23.78 2.67 -10.06
N TYR A 589 -24.30 3.00 -8.87
CA TYR A 589 -25.68 3.38 -8.68
C TYR A 589 -26.03 4.62 -9.51
N LEU A 590 -25.23 5.68 -9.43
CA LEU A 590 -25.46 6.92 -10.16
C LEU A 590 -25.44 6.71 -11.69
N LEU A 591 -24.45 5.97 -12.20
CA LEU A 591 -24.35 5.62 -13.62
C LEU A 591 -25.56 4.80 -14.10
N TYR A 592 -26.02 3.84 -13.30
CA TYR A 592 -27.22 3.07 -13.61
C TYR A 592 -28.46 3.98 -13.69
N ARG A 593 -28.65 4.88 -12.72
CA ARG A 593 -29.82 5.76 -12.68
C ARG A 593 -29.83 6.79 -13.81
N VAL A 594 -28.67 7.32 -14.19
CA VAL A 594 -28.58 8.24 -15.32
C VAL A 594 -28.68 7.54 -16.66
N ALA A 595 -28.24 6.29 -16.77
CA ALA A 595 -28.45 5.46 -17.96
C ALA A 595 -29.95 5.32 -18.26
N PHE A 596 -30.73 4.93 -17.24
CA PHE A 596 -32.17 4.84 -17.36
C PHE A 596 -32.79 6.21 -17.72
N ALA A 597 -32.35 7.29 -17.08
CA ALA A 597 -32.84 8.63 -17.39
C ALA A 597 -32.60 9.02 -18.86
N PHE A 598 -31.41 8.77 -19.41
CA PHE A 598 -31.11 9.03 -20.82
C PHE A 598 -31.93 8.16 -21.76
N TRP A 599 -32.18 6.89 -21.41
CA TRP A 599 -33.06 6.03 -22.21
C TRP A 599 -34.48 6.61 -22.27
N ARG A 600 -35.01 7.06 -21.14
CA ARG A 600 -36.34 7.71 -21.06
C ARG A 600 -36.40 9.05 -21.79
N LEU A 601 -35.28 9.78 -21.87
CA LEU A 601 -35.15 11.01 -22.66
C LEU A 601 -34.90 10.74 -24.17
N GLY A 602 -34.63 9.50 -24.55
CA GLY A 602 -34.42 9.07 -25.94
C GLY A 602 -32.96 9.13 -26.42
N ASP A 603 -32.01 9.53 -25.58
CA ASP A 603 -30.57 9.48 -25.90
C ASP A 603 -30.02 8.08 -25.63
N ARG A 604 -30.35 7.16 -26.54
CA ARG A 604 -30.02 5.73 -26.43
C ARG A 604 -28.51 5.46 -26.44
N GLU A 605 -27.73 6.24 -27.18
CA GLU A 605 -26.28 6.06 -27.26
C GLU A 605 -25.61 6.40 -25.91
N THR A 606 -26.00 7.52 -25.29
CA THR A 606 -25.48 7.88 -23.96
C THR A 606 -25.97 6.90 -22.89
N ALA A 607 -27.23 6.44 -22.96
CA ALA A 607 -27.76 5.43 -22.06
C ALA A 607 -26.96 4.12 -22.12
N ALA A 608 -26.71 3.61 -23.34
CA ALA A 608 -25.90 2.40 -23.54
C ALA A 608 -24.48 2.56 -23.00
N ALA A 609 -23.87 3.73 -23.23
CA ALA A 609 -22.55 4.06 -22.66
C ALA A 609 -22.56 4.07 -21.13
N CYS A 610 -23.59 4.65 -20.49
CA CYS A 610 -23.69 4.67 -19.03
C CYS A 610 -23.86 3.25 -18.45
N TYR A 611 -24.78 2.44 -18.99
CA TYR A 611 -24.96 1.04 -18.56
C TYR A 611 -23.67 0.23 -18.73
N ARG A 612 -22.93 0.44 -19.82
CA ARG A 612 -21.66 -0.24 -20.09
C ARG A 612 -20.62 -0.02 -18.99
N LEU A 613 -20.66 1.15 -18.34
CA LEU A 613 -19.73 1.55 -17.29
C LEU A 613 -20.19 1.17 -15.86
N VAL A 614 -21.41 0.64 -15.69
CA VAL A 614 -21.89 0.15 -14.38
C VAL A 614 -21.08 -1.08 -13.99
N ARG A 615 -20.33 -0.99 -12.88
CA ARG A 615 -19.42 -2.03 -12.39
C ARG A 615 -19.34 -1.94 -10.87
N GLY A 616 -20.22 -2.63 -10.13
CA GLY A 616 -20.31 -2.55 -8.66
C GLY A 616 -20.22 -3.88 -7.91
N GLY A 617 -20.12 -5.03 -8.60
CA GLY A 617 -20.03 -6.33 -7.92
C GLY A 617 -21.31 -6.76 -7.19
N GLY A 618 -22.44 -6.06 -7.43
CA GLY A 618 -23.74 -6.31 -6.80
C GLY A 618 -24.84 -6.67 -7.80
N ARG A 619 -26.09 -6.81 -7.31
CA ARG A 619 -27.28 -7.11 -8.15
C ARG A 619 -27.54 -6.08 -9.25
N GLY A 620 -27.04 -4.86 -9.11
CA GLY A 620 -27.15 -3.79 -10.11
C GLY A 620 -26.43 -4.11 -11.42
N ASP A 621 -25.35 -4.90 -11.39
CA ASP A 621 -24.56 -5.22 -12.57
C ASP A 621 -25.34 -6.10 -13.54
N ALA A 622 -26.01 -7.14 -13.03
CA ALA A 622 -26.82 -8.05 -13.83
C ALA A 622 -28.03 -7.33 -14.46
N LEU A 623 -28.68 -6.44 -13.71
CA LEU A 623 -29.80 -5.65 -14.23
C LEU A 623 -29.36 -4.65 -15.28
N ALA A 624 -28.20 -3.98 -15.08
CA ALA A 624 -27.62 -3.09 -16.07
C ALA A 624 -27.26 -3.83 -17.38
N GLU A 625 -26.74 -5.06 -17.29
CA GLU A 625 -26.45 -5.89 -18.46
C GLU A 625 -27.73 -6.33 -19.20
N GLU A 626 -28.78 -6.69 -18.47
CA GLU A 626 -30.09 -7.02 -19.04
C GLU A 626 -30.69 -5.82 -19.78
N GLU A 627 -30.80 -4.66 -19.11
CA GLU A 627 -31.34 -3.41 -19.67
C GLU A 627 -30.49 -2.92 -20.85
N LEU A 628 -29.16 -3.05 -20.80
CA LEU A 628 -28.29 -2.77 -21.93
C LEU A 628 -28.60 -3.68 -23.12
N GLY A 629 -28.80 -4.98 -22.90
CA GLY A 629 -29.19 -5.93 -23.94
C GLY A 629 -30.53 -5.59 -24.59
N GLU A 630 -31.50 -5.12 -23.80
CA GLU A 630 -32.78 -4.63 -24.30
C GLU A 630 -32.61 -3.40 -25.19
N LEU A 631 -31.87 -2.40 -24.69
CA LEU A 631 -31.58 -1.16 -25.38
C LEU A 631 -30.85 -1.41 -26.71
N LEU A 632 -29.87 -2.31 -26.73
CA LEU A 632 -29.15 -2.69 -27.95
C LEU A 632 -30.07 -3.34 -28.99
N ARG A 633 -31.00 -4.21 -28.56
CA ARG A 633 -32.03 -4.77 -29.45
C ARG A 633 -32.94 -3.68 -30.02
N GLU A 634 -33.36 -2.70 -29.21
CA GLU A 634 -34.15 -1.55 -29.70
C GLU A 634 -33.38 -0.73 -30.73
N MET A 635 -32.07 -0.61 -30.57
CA MET A 635 -31.17 0.10 -31.48
C MET A 635 -30.79 -0.72 -32.72
N GLY A 636 -31.10 -2.02 -32.76
CA GLY A 636 -30.68 -2.94 -33.82
C GLY A 636 -29.17 -3.22 -33.84
N ARG A 637 -28.51 -3.19 -32.68
CA ARG A 637 -27.09 -3.49 -32.49
C ARG A 637 -26.92 -4.83 -31.76
N GLU A 638 -25.90 -5.59 -32.16
CA GLU A 638 -25.52 -6.83 -31.47
C GLU A 638 -24.46 -6.55 -30.38
N ASP A 639 -23.52 -5.64 -30.66
CA ASP A 639 -22.38 -5.36 -29.79
C ASP A 639 -22.58 -4.11 -28.91
N ALA A 640 -22.23 -4.25 -27.64
CA ALA A 640 -22.13 -3.14 -26.68
C ALA A 640 -21.03 -2.15 -27.09
N PRO A 641 -21.15 -0.85 -26.71
CA PRO A 641 -20.11 0.13 -26.99
C PRO A 641 -18.78 -0.21 -26.30
N GLY A 642 -17.68 0.24 -26.91
CA GLY A 642 -16.35 0.11 -26.33
C GLY A 642 -16.26 0.87 -25.00
N ILE A 643 -15.38 0.43 -24.08
CA ILE A 643 -15.22 1.08 -22.77
C ILE A 643 -14.73 2.52 -22.95
N ASP A 644 -13.68 2.73 -23.74
CA ASP A 644 -13.10 4.07 -23.96
C ASP A 644 -14.08 5.02 -24.67
N GLU A 645 -14.83 4.49 -25.64
CA GLU A 645 -15.90 5.23 -26.32
C GLU A 645 -16.99 5.65 -25.32
N SER A 646 -17.37 4.72 -24.43
CA SER A 646 -18.38 4.98 -23.40
C SER A 646 -17.90 6.05 -22.41
N ILE A 647 -16.64 5.97 -21.95
CA ILE A 647 -16.03 6.98 -21.06
C ILE A 647 -16.03 8.35 -21.75
N ALA A 648 -15.57 8.42 -23.00
CA ALA A 648 -15.52 9.67 -23.75
C ALA A 648 -16.93 10.28 -23.92
N ARG A 649 -17.93 9.45 -24.20
CA ARG A 649 -19.32 9.90 -24.38
C ARG A 649 -19.95 10.39 -23.08
N VAL A 650 -19.80 9.66 -21.99
CA VAL A 650 -20.31 10.04 -20.66
C VAL A 650 -19.68 11.36 -20.21
N ARG A 651 -18.36 11.53 -20.40
CA ARG A 651 -17.67 12.79 -20.11
C ARG A 651 -18.14 13.96 -20.97
N ALA A 652 -18.46 13.73 -22.24
CA ALA A 652 -19.01 14.78 -23.12
C ALA A 652 -20.37 15.31 -22.65
N GLN A 653 -21.10 14.54 -21.83
CA GLN A 653 -22.35 14.95 -21.18
C GLN A 653 -22.13 15.61 -19.80
N GLY A 654 -20.88 15.91 -19.44
CA GLY A 654 -20.50 16.48 -18.16
C GLY A 654 -20.59 15.51 -16.98
N LEU A 655 -20.82 14.21 -17.22
CA LEU A 655 -20.81 13.18 -16.17
C LEU A 655 -19.35 12.79 -15.89
N VAL A 656 -18.74 13.49 -14.94
CA VAL A 656 -17.33 13.30 -14.56
C VAL A 656 -17.27 12.82 -13.11
N CYS A 657 -16.66 11.66 -12.89
CA CYS A 657 -16.38 11.11 -11.56
C CYS A 657 -14.88 10.95 -11.32
N ALA A 658 -14.51 10.54 -10.10
CA ALA A 658 -13.14 10.23 -9.73
C ALA A 658 -12.51 9.23 -10.74
N PRO A 659 -11.24 9.42 -11.15
CA PRO A 659 -10.28 10.40 -10.65
C PRO A 659 -10.30 11.76 -11.37
N TRP A 660 -11.27 12.02 -12.26
CA TRP A 660 -11.28 13.25 -13.08
C TRP A 660 -12.16 14.37 -12.53
N SER A 661 -12.97 14.09 -11.51
CA SER A 661 -13.86 15.08 -10.92
C SER A 661 -13.09 16.18 -10.19
N ASP A 662 -13.72 17.34 -10.07
CA ASP A 662 -13.25 18.45 -9.26
C ASP A 662 -13.18 18.12 -7.77
N GLY A 663 -14.12 17.34 -7.24
CA GLY A 663 -14.04 16.81 -5.87
C GLY A 663 -12.79 15.97 -5.63
N PHE A 664 -12.47 15.05 -6.55
CA PHE A 664 -11.24 14.27 -6.47
C PHE A 664 -9.98 15.16 -6.53
N LYS A 665 -9.94 16.15 -7.43
CA LYS A 665 -8.81 17.09 -7.52
C LYS A 665 -8.66 17.93 -6.25
N LEU A 666 -9.76 18.36 -5.65
CA LEU A 666 -9.74 19.09 -4.39
C LEU A 666 -9.18 18.23 -3.25
N VAL A 667 -9.56 16.95 -3.20
CA VAL A 667 -8.98 15.99 -2.23
C VAL A 667 -7.47 15.82 -2.45
N VAL A 668 -7.00 15.76 -3.70
CA VAL A 668 -5.57 15.69 -4.02
C VAL A 668 -4.85 16.97 -3.57
N ASP A 669 -5.37 18.14 -3.91
CA ASP A 669 -4.79 19.44 -3.54
C ASP A 669 -4.74 19.61 -2.02
N ALA A 670 -5.81 19.21 -1.32
CA ALA A 670 -5.87 19.19 0.13
C ALA A 670 -4.88 18.19 0.74
N ALA A 671 -4.71 16.99 0.17
CA ALA A 671 -3.76 16.00 0.67
C ALA A 671 -2.33 16.56 0.73
N VAL A 672 -1.92 17.23 -0.35
CA VAL A 672 -0.60 17.88 -0.47
C VAL A 672 -0.44 18.98 0.57
N LEU A 673 -1.35 19.97 0.57
CA LEU A 673 -1.23 21.14 1.44
C LEU A 673 -1.38 20.80 2.92
N LEU A 674 -2.31 19.91 3.27
CA LEU A 674 -2.49 19.46 4.66
C LEU A 674 -1.26 18.69 5.15
N ALA A 675 -0.66 17.84 4.31
CA ALA A 675 0.57 17.14 4.66
C ALA A 675 1.73 18.11 4.89
N ASP A 676 1.98 19.01 3.95
CA ASP A 676 3.10 19.96 4.01
C ASP A 676 2.96 20.97 5.17
N HIS A 677 1.73 21.23 5.64
CA HIS A 677 1.46 22.09 6.80
C HIS A 677 1.25 21.33 8.12
N GLY A 678 1.46 20.01 8.16
CA GLY A 678 1.42 19.25 9.41
C GLY A 678 0.03 18.95 9.97
N PHE A 679 -0.99 18.92 9.11
CA PHE A 679 -2.36 18.49 9.44
C PHE A 679 -2.57 17.01 9.05
N PHE A 680 -1.74 16.13 9.62
CA PHE A 680 -1.60 14.74 9.16
C PHE A 680 -2.86 13.89 9.27
N PHE A 681 -3.72 14.13 10.27
CA PHE A 681 -4.99 13.43 10.41
C PHE A 681 -5.83 13.56 9.13
N LEU A 682 -6.03 14.80 8.65
CA LEU A 682 -6.83 15.07 7.47
C LEU A 682 -6.11 14.65 6.19
N ALA A 683 -4.81 14.95 6.09
CA ALA A 683 -3.99 14.54 4.94
C ALA A 683 -4.00 13.02 4.73
N GLY A 684 -3.88 12.25 5.81
CA GLY A 684 -3.91 10.79 5.78
C GLY A 684 -5.25 10.22 5.33
N ARG A 685 -6.38 10.90 5.66
CA ARG A 685 -7.72 10.56 5.15
C ARG A 685 -7.86 10.87 3.66
N CYS A 686 -7.30 11.99 3.18
CA CYS A 686 -7.25 12.28 1.75
C CYS A 686 -6.42 11.23 0.99
N ALA A 687 -5.21 10.92 1.48
CA ALA A 687 -4.36 9.88 0.89
C ALA A 687 -5.06 8.51 0.86
N HIS A 688 -5.82 8.18 1.91
CA HIS A 688 -6.64 6.96 1.95
C HIS A 688 -7.73 6.96 0.87
N ALA A 689 -8.45 8.06 0.70
CA ALA A 689 -9.47 8.20 -0.35
C ALA A 689 -8.85 8.08 -1.75
N MET A 690 -7.67 8.70 -1.96
CA MET A 690 -6.92 8.59 -3.20
C MET A 690 -6.48 7.14 -3.48
N TRP A 691 -6.01 6.42 -2.45
CA TRP A 691 -5.64 5.01 -2.56
C TRP A 691 -6.84 4.15 -3.01
N HIS A 692 -8.01 4.36 -2.42
CA HIS A 692 -9.23 3.64 -2.81
C HIS A 692 -9.66 3.86 -4.26
N VAL A 693 -9.47 5.07 -4.80
CA VAL A 693 -9.82 5.39 -6.19
C VAL A 693 -8.77 4.89 -7.17
N LEU A 694 -7.48 5.12 -6.88
CA LEU A 694 -6.39 4.86 -7.81
C LEU A 694 -5.85 3.44 -7.73
N GLY A 695 -6.04 2.74 -6.61
CA GLY A 695 -5.55 1.38 -6.38
C GLY A 695 -4.02 1.29 -6.37
N ARG A 696 -3.34 2.33 -5.86
CA ARG A 696 -1.87 2.46 -5.88
C ARG A 696 -1.32 2.36 -4.46
N ASP A 697 -0.54 1.31 -4.19
CA ASP A 697 -0.11 0.93 -2.84
C ASP A 697 0.76 2.00 -2.17
N GLU A 698 1.46 2.82 -2.94
CA GLU A 698 2.23 3.96 -2.42
C GLU A 698 1.35 4.90 -1.59
N LEU A 699 0.12 5.15 -2.03
CA LEU A 699 -0.82 6.01 -1.32
C LEU A 699 -1.33 5.35 -0.04
N GLY A 700 -1.42 4.02 -0.01
CA GLY A 700 -1.71 3.26 1.20
C GLY A 700 -0.60 3.41 2.24
N VAL A 701 0.67 3.36 1.80
CA VAL A 701 1.85 3.61 2.66
C VAL A 701 1.82 5.05 3.19
N VAL A 702 1.63 6.04 2.31
CA VAL A 702 1.58 7.46 2.68
C VAL A 702 0.44 7.73 3.67
N SER A 703 -0.73 7.15 3.44
CA SER A 703 -1.86 7.27 4.36
C SER A 703 -1.52 6.73 5.76
N ARG A 704 -0.91 5.54 5.85
CA ARG A 704 -0.47 4.97 7.14
C ARG A 704 0.60 5.83 7.81
N ALA A 705 1.58 6.31 7.05
CA ALA A 705 2.64 7.19 7.55
C ALA A 705 2.10 8.48 8.18
N LEU A 706 1.06 9.06 7.58
CA LEU A 706 0.39 10.27 8.08
C LEU A 706 -0.54 9.99 9.29
N LEU A 707 -1.16 8.81 9.35
CA LEU A 707 -2.12 8.48 10.42
C LEU A 707 -1.48 7.87 11.68
N GLY A 708 -0.26 7.31 11.59
CA GLY A 708 0.45 6.68 12.71
C GLY A 708 0.32 5.16 12.79
#